data_AF-A0A3E0PXP7-F1
#
_entry.id   AF-A0A3E0PXP7-F1
#
_cell.length_a   1.000
_cell.length_b   1.000
_cell.length_c   1.000
_cell.angle_alpha   90.00
_cell.angle_beta   90.00
_cell.angle_gamma   90.00
#
_symmetry.space_group_name_H-M   'P 1'
#
loop_
_entity.id
_entity.type
_entity.pdbx_description
1 polymer ?
#
loop_
_entity_poly.entity_id
_entity_poly.type
_entity_poly.pdbx_seq_one_letter_code
_entity_poly.pdbx_strand_id
1 'polypeptide(L)'
;MTTSLPNEFSIGDEFPAVGYDEWRAVVEESLQGAPFEKKLVTRTYDGLEIQPVYSPRDAVEGDDPLGFPGFAPFIRGSSPLGSAAGGWDVRQEFAHPHMETAHREIHDDLEGGATSLLLRLDAAARAGLDPDQEAAQELVGRDGMTVYSADDLNQLLADVDLLNVPVALDSGAAFLPAAALLIATWQRRGISPSDCRGAFNADPLGTLARRGRLPVAESAALDSMAELAEWTADNCPQVTAVGVDTSPYHDAGATAAQDLAFGIATAVEYLRALTERGVPIDSAAGQFLFQMCVGTHHFLAIAKLRAARQLWSRVIEASGGSPESGGMRLHVRVGHRVLTRRDPYVNMLRNTVALFAAGLGGAEIVTSVPFDALLGLPDAFSRRQARNAALVLMEEAHLNRVIDPAGGSWFLDRFTQQLAEKGWEIFQEIERQGGMLAALKSGWVAGQIDSAFTPRAKDIARRKQGITGVSEFPDVNEQPVEHSPVDLAGIAEASRARTTRARQAVDLSRSSFDAEPVAAAIEAAEAGATIGQIASALRFHQVESASITPLPCRRFAEPFEALRDASDACQVAGGQRPQVFLANMGPLAHYTARAAYAKNFFAAGGFEVLGDAGFADADAAAAAFKNSGAGIAVICSSDKLYPETVPELAAKLKQAGARSVVLVGNSGDHESNWREAGVDRFIFISCDVLATLQEMLREENVLKTPC
;
A
#
# COMPACT_ATOMS: atom_id res chain seq x y z
N MET A 1 14.49 70.95 12.43
CA MET A 1 13.40 70.36 11.64
C MET A 1 13.74 68.89 11.44
N THR A 2 13.21 68.04 12.31
CA THR A 2 13.16 66.59 12.13
C THR A 2 11.80 66.30 11.50
N THR A 3 11.78 65.99 10.21
CA THR A 3 10.61 65.51 9.49
C THR A 3 10.22 64.14 10.04
N SER A 4 9.14 64.07 10.82
CA SER A 4 8.48 62.82 11.17
C SER A 4 7.85 62.21 9.93
N LEU A 5 8.15 60.95 9.63
CA LEU A 5 7.45 60.21 8.57
C LEU A 5 5.98 60.05 8.95
N PRO A 6 5.02 60.31 8.04
CA PRO A 6 3.61 60.09 8.28
C PRO A 6 3.28 58.61 8.11
N ASN A 7 2.52 58.07 9.06
CA ASN A 7 1.99 56.70 9.19
C ASN A 7 2.85 55.77 10.05
N GLU A 8 2.43 55.64 11.31
CA GLU A 8 2.72 54.45 12.11
C GLU A 8 2.00 53.26 11.45
N PHE A 9 2.76 52.43 10.73
CA PHE A 9 2.26 51.20 10.13
C PHE A 9 1.80 50.23 11.23
N SER A 10 0.52 49.87 11.22
CA SER A 10 -0.06 48.88 12.14
C SER A 10 -0.60 47.70 11.34
N ILE A 11 0.08 46.55 11.42
CA ILE A 11 -0.30 45.33 10.69
C ILE A 11 -1.73 44.90 11.02
N GLY A 12 -2.17 45.04 12.27
CA GLY A 12 -3.50 44.63 12.71
C GLY A 12 -4.62 45.52 12.17
N ASP A 13 -4.37 46.82 12.04
CA ASP A 13 -5.38 47.79 11.59
C ASP A 13 -5.48 47.85 10.06
N GLU A 14 -4.37 47.63 9.35
CA GLU A 14 -4.33 47.64 7.88
C GLU A 14 -4.69 46.27 7.25
N PHE A 15 -4.64 45.18 8.02
CA PHE A 15 -5.01 43.82 7.58
C PHE A 15 -5.96 43.14 8.59
N PRO A 16 -7.22 43.59 8.70
CA PRO A 16 -8.18 42.99 9.61
C PRO A 16 -8.41 41.51 9.28
N ALA A 17 -8.59 40.69 10.32
CA ALA A 17 -8.86 39.26 10.14
C ALA A 17 -10.23 39.05 9.47
N VAL A 18 -10.26 38.27 8.40
CA VAL A 18 -11.49 37.89 7.71
C VAL A 18 -12.13 36.71 8.43
N GLY A 19 -13.40 36.86 8.82
CA GLY A 19 -14.17 35.80 9.45
C GLY A 19 -14.58 34.71 8.47
N TYR A 20 -14.91 33.51 8.97
CA TYR A 20 -15.36 32.41 8.12
C TYR A 20 -16.62 32.77 7.32
N ASP A 21 -17.60 33.43 7.94
CA ASP A 21 -18.87 33.76 7.28
C ASP A 21 -18.68 34.75 6.12
N GLU A 22 -17.76 35.71 6.29
CA GLU A 22 -17.39 36.66 5.24
C GLU A 22 -16.68 35.95 4.08
N TRP A 23 -15.70 35.10 4.37
CA TRP A 23 -15.06 34.24 3.37
C TRP A 23 -16.09 33.36 2.64
N ARG A 24 -17.01 32.76 3.40
CA ARG A 24 -18.03 31.84 2.88
C ARG A 24 -18.97 32.56 1.91
N ALA A 25 -19.39 33.78 2.22
CA ALA A 25 -20.25 34.58 1.33
C ALA A 25 -19.57 34.85 -0.03
N VAL A 26 -18.29 35.24 -0.02
CA VAL A 26 -17.52 35.49 -1.26
C VAL A 26 -17.36 34.22 -2.10
N VAL A 27 -17.15 33.08 -1.44
CA VAL A 27 -17.07 31.78 -2.12
C VAL A 27 -18.41 31.40 -2.74
N GLU A 28 -19.52 31.57 -2.04
CA GLU A 28 -20.86 31.28 -2.55
C GLU A 28 -21.23 32.14 -3.77
N GLU A 29 -20.86 33.42 -3.75
CA GLU A 29 -20.97 34.30 -4.92
C GLU A 29 -20.14 33.77 -6.10
N SER A 30 -18.89 33.38 -5.83
CA SER A 30 -17.96 32.83 -6.83
C SER A 30 -18.44 31.49 -7.42
N LEU A 31 -19.24 30.73 -6.68
CA LEU A 31 -19.82 29.46 -7.12
C LEU A 31 -21.02 29.64 -8.07
N GLN A 32 -21.49 30.87 -8.31
CA GLN A 32 -22.55 31.20 -9.27
C GLN A 32 -23.81 30.32 -9.12
N GLY A 33 -24.24 30.11 -7.87
CA GLY A 33 -25.43 29.32 -7.53
C GLY A 33 -25.19 27.80 -7.39
N ALA A 34 -23.96 27.31 -7.59
CA ALA A 34 -23.63 25.93 -7.26
C ALA A 34 -23.53 25.73 -5.72
N PRO A 35 -24.13 24.67 -5.14
CA PRO A 35 -24.06 24.44 -3.70
C PRO A 35 -22.62 24.19 -3.23
N PHE A 36 -22.17 24.93 -2.21
CA PHE A 36 -20.83 24.81 -1.65
C PHE A 36 -20.52 23.39 -1.20
N GLU A 37 -21.43 22.76 -0.46
CA GLU A 37 -21.24 21.43 0.13
C GLU A 37 -21.00 20.39 -0.97
N LYS A 38 -21.60 20.58 -2.14
CA LYS A 38 -21.45 19.69 -3.29
C LYS A 38 -20.14 19.94 -4.06
N LYS A 39 -19.59 21.15 -4.01
CA LYS A 39 -18.46 21.58 -4.85
C LYS A 39 -17.13 21.61 -4.13
N LEU A 40 -17.12 21.95 -2.84
CA LEU A 40 -15.89 22.23 -2.09
C LEU A 40 -15.68 21.30 -0.88
N VAL A 41 -16.73 20.70 -0.34
CA VAL A 41 -16.58 19.70 0.73
C VAL A 41 -16.29 18.34 0.10
N THR A 42 -15.15 17.76 0.47
CA THR A 42 -14.76 16.42 0.01
C THR A 42 -15.17 15.40 1.06
N ARG A 43 -15.92 14.37 0.67
CA ARG A 43 -16.27 13.26 1.57
C ARG A 43 -15.37 12.06 1.33
N THR A 44 -14.75 11.57 2.38
CA THR A 44 -13.94 10.34 2.37
C THR A 44 -14.82 9.09 2.26
N TYR A 45 -14.21 7.95 1.96
CA TYR A 45 -14.91 6.66 1.97
C TYR A 45 -15.32 6.21 3.38
N ASP A 46 -14.72 6.80 4.43
CA ASP A 46 -15.10 6.64 5.83
C ASP A 46 -16.36 7.45 6.21
N GLY A 47 -16.85 8.29 5.29
CA GLY A 47 -17.96 9.22 5.53
C GLY A 47 -17.55 10.54 6.19
N LEU A 48 -16.26 10.74 6.47
CA LEU A 48 -15.72 11.96 7.05
C LEU A 48 -15.68 13.10 6.02
N GLU A 49 -16.02 14.31 6.46
CA GLU A 49 -16.01 15.51 5.63
C GLU A 49 -14.72 16.30 5.80
N ILE A 50 -14.07 16.58 4.68
CA ILE A 50 -12.90 17.46 4.59
C ILE A 50 -13.39 18.81 4.07
N GLN A 51 -13.26 19.83 4.93
CA GLN A 51 -13.61 21.21 4.59
C GLN A 51 -12.54 21.82 3.68
N PRO A 52 -12.90 22.74 2.77
CA PRO A 52 -11.93 23.40 1.90
C PRO A 52 -11.01 24.37 2.65
N VAL A 53 -11.41 24.81 3.85
CA VAL A 53 -10.60 25.67 4.73
C VAL A 53 -10.89 25.32 6.19
N TYR A 54 -9.83 25.31 7.00
CA TYR A 54 -9.88 25.12 8.44
C TYR A 54 -9.33 26.36 9.14
N SER A 55 -9.88 26.72 10.29
CA SER A 55 -9.50 27.90 11.07
C SER A 55 -9.57 27.63 12.57
N PRO A 56 -9.30 28.61 13.46
CA PRO A 56 -9.44 28.41 14.92
C PRO A 56 -10.79 27.87 15.38
N ARG A 57 -11.86 28.08 14.59
CA ARG A 57 -13.20 27.52 14.85
C ARG A 57 -13.19 25.98 14.86
N ASP A 58 -12.23 25.40 14.15
CA ASP A 58 -12.03 23.98 13.99
C ASP A 58 -10.94 23.48 14.95
N ALA A 59 -10.60 24.20 16.03
CA ALA A 59 -9.67 23.66 17.02
C ALA A 59 -10.25 22.41 17.69
N VAL A 60 -9.43 21.41 18.01
CA VAL A 60 -9.85 20.29 18.87
C VAL A 60 -10.05 20.83 20.29
N GLU A 61 -11.18 20.49 20.93
CA GLU A 61 -11.49 20.97 22.28
C GLU A 61 -10.65 20.24 23.34
N GLY A 62 -10.32 20.92 24.43
CA GLY A 62 -9.55 20.38 25.56
C GLY A 62 -8.37 21.27 25.96
N ASP A 63 -7.83 21.03 27.15
CA ASP A 63 -6.55 21.61 27.56
C ASP A 63 -5.41 20.73 27.00
N ASP A 64 -4.57 21.30 26.15
CA ASP A 64 -3.54 20.62 25.35
C ASP A 64 -3.96 19.25 24.76
N PRO A 65 -4.95 19.22 23.85
CA PRO A 65 -5.55 17.98 23.35
C PRO A 65 -4.58 17.08 22.57
N LEU A 66 -3.43 17.61 22.15
CA LEU A 66 -2.40 16.84 21.43
C LEU A 66 -1.36 16.23 22.38
N GLY A 67 -1.17 16.83 23.56
CA GLY A 67 -0.13 16.49 24.52
C GLY A 67 1.30 16.73 24.00
N PHE A 68 2.27 16.28 24.79
CA PHE A 68 3.70 16.35 24.46
C PHE A 68 4.21 15.04 23.87
N PRO A 69 5.20 15.06 22.94
CA PRO A 69 5.81 13.84 22.44
C PRO A 69 6.42 13.03 23.59
N GLY A 70 6.26 11.71 23.53
CA GLY A 70 6.70 10.80 24.59
C GLY A 70 5.76 10.67 25.79
N PHE A 71 4.59 11.33 25.76
CA PHE A 71 3.58 11.24 26.82
C PHE A 71 2.21 10.96 26.21
N ALA A 72 1.34 10.28 26.96
CA ALA A 72 -0.04 10.06 26.57
C ALA A 72 -0.72 11.41 26.22
N PRO A 73 -1.49 11.51 25.12
CA PRO A 73 -1.98 10.42 24.25
C PRO A 73 -1.05 10.03 23.08
N PHE A 74 0.23 10.42 23.11
CA PHE A 74 1.27 10.09 22.12
C PHE A 74 0.98 10.51 20.67
N ILE A 75 0.02 11.42 20.45
CA ILE A 75 -0.33 11.92 19.11
C ILE A 75 0.91 12.47 18.40
N ARG A 76 1.76 13.20 19.13
CA ARG A 76 2.98 13.86 18.63
C ARG A 76 4.20 12.93 18.55
N GLY A 77 4.05 11.64 18.85
CA GLY A 77 5.12 10.63 18.82
C GLY A 77 5.33 9.95 20.16
N SER A 78 5.86 8.72 20.13
CA SER A 78 6.01 7.87 21.32
C SER A 78 7.31 8.06 22.10
N SER A 79 8.27 8.82 21.56
CA SER A 79 9.51 9.18 22.25
C SER A 79 9.58 10.70 22.49
N PRO A 80 10.06 11.17 23.66
CA PRO A 80 10.23 12.60 23.93
C PRO A 80 11.12 13.34 22.93
N LEU A 81 12.13 12.66 22.38
CA LEU A 81 13.04 13.22 21.39
C LEU A 81 12.60 12.95 19.93
N GLY A 82 11.56 12.11 19.75
CA GLY A 82 11.14 11.65 18.42
C GLY A 82 12.32 11.18 17.57
N SER A 83 12.30 11.52 16.28
CA SER A 83 13.39 11.31 15.33
C SER A 83 14.37 12.48 15.22
N ALA A 84 14.24 13.52 16.07
CA ALA A 84 15.03 14.76 15.95
C ALA A 84 16.52 14.58 16.24
N ALA A 85 16.88 13.65 17.12
CA ALA A 85 18.26 13.39 17.48
C ALA A 85 19.00 12.46 16.49
N GLY A 86 18.31 11.45 15.94
CA GLY A 86 18.95 10.35 15.19
C GLY A 86 18.32 10.02 13.83
N GLY A 87 17.23 10.67 13.44
CA GLY A 87 16.47 10.27 12.25
C GLY A 87 15.53 9.10 12.52
N TRP A 88 15.00 8.53 11.45
CA TRP A 88 14.23 7.28 11.47
C TRP A 88 15.10 6.11 10.99
N ASP A 89 14.73 4.89 11.38
CA ASP A 89 15.34 3.66 10.87
C ASP A 89 14.94 3.46 9.39
N VAL A 90 15.93 3.53 8.49
CA VAL A 90 15.81 3.17 7.08
C VAL A 90 15.94 1.65 6.95
N ARG A 91 14.81 0.96 7.08
CA ARG A 91 14.71 -0.50 6.97
C ARG A 91 14.47 -0.94 5.55
N GLN A 92 15.40 -1.67 4.94
CA GLN A 92 15.22 -2.23 3.60
C GLN A 92 14.71 -3.68 3.65
N GLU A 93 13.82 -4.02 2.72
CA GLU A 93 13.36 -5.40 2.55
C GLU A 93 14.28 -6.17 1.59
N PHE A 94 14.61 -7.40 1.98
CA PHE A 94 15.39 -8.34 1.19
C PHE A 94 14.57 -9.59 0.92
N ALA A 95 14.41 -9.92 -0.36
CA ALA A 95 13.56 -11.01 -0.84
C ALA A 95 14.23 -11.82 -1.97
N HIS A 96 15.48 -11.51 -2.33
CA HIS A 96 16.15 -12.21 -3.42
C HIS A 96 16.41 -13.69 -3.03
N PRO A 97 15.93 -14.67 -3.81
CA PRO A 97 15.98 -16.08 -3.41
C PRO A 97 17.37 -16.71 -3.54
N HIS A 98 18.24 -16.17 -4.40
CA HIS A 98 19.64 -16.58 -4.51
C HIS A 98 20.49 -15.98 -3.38
N MET A 99 21.08 -16.84 -2.54
CA MET A 99 21.79 -16.44 -1.31
C MET A 99 22.95 -15.47 -1.53
N GLU A 100 23.80 -15.71 -2.53
CA GLU A 100 24.97 -14.84 -2.79
C GLU A 100 24.56 -13.47 -3.30
N THR A 101 23.48 -13.41 -4.11
CA THR A 101 22.94 -12.13 -4.58
C THR A 101 22.32 -11.36 -3.43
N ALA A 102 21.53 -12.03 -2.59
CA ALA A 102 20.92 -11.40 -1.43
C ALA A 102 21.97 -10.88 -0.43
N HIS A 103 23.03 -11.65 -0.19
CA HIS A 103 24.17 -11.21 0.64
C HIS A 103 24.78 -9.92 0.09
N ARG A 104 25.06 -9.86 -1.22
CA ARG A 104 25.59 -8.65 -1.86
C ARG A 104 24.60 -7.48 -1.74
N GLU A 105 23.32 -7.69 -2.01
CA GLU A 105 22.29 -6.64 -1.87
C GLU A 105 22.24 -6.07 -0.44
N ILE A 106 22.36 -6.93 0.57
CA ILE A 106 22.41 -6.51 1.98
C ILE A 106 23.60 -5.58 2.23
N HIS A 107 24.79 -5.99 1.79
CA HIS A 107 26.00 -5.18 1.94
C HIS A 107 25.90 -3.84 1.19
N ASP A 108 25.50 -3.87 -0.08
CA ASP A 108 25.34 -2.68 -0.91
C ASP A 108 24.34 -1.67 -0.31
N ASP A 109 23.26 -2.15 0.31
CA ASP A 109 22.26 -1.29 0.95
C ASP A 109 22.73 -0.73 2.30
N LEU A 110 23.44 -1.53 3.11
CA LEU A 110 24.02 -1.08 4.38
C LEU A 110 25.12 -0.03 4.14
N GLU A 111 26.05 -0.29 3.23
CA GLU A 111 27.06 0.70 2.80
C GLU A 111 26.40 1.96 2.21
N GLY A 112 25.22 1.78 1.63
CA GLY A 112 24.40 2.82 1.04
C GLY A 112 23.55 3.64 2.02
N GLY A 113 23.59 3.35 3.32
CA GLY A 113 22.88 4.10 4.37
C GLY A 113 21.59 3.45 4.89
N ALA A 114 21.31 2.19 4.57
CA ALA A 114 20.29 1.43 5.29
C ALA A 114 20.75 1.17 6.73
N THR A 115 19.83 1.27 7.70
CA THR A 115 20.16 1.12 9.13
C THR A 115 19.67 -0.19 9.73
N SER A 116 18.73 -0.88 9.07
CA SER A 116 18.25 -2.20 9.49
C SER A 116 17.75 -3.05 8.32
N LEU A 117 17.57 -4.34 8.58
CA LEU A 117 17.19 -5.33 7.58
C LEU A 117 15.79 -5.87 7.88
N LEU A 118 14.95 -6.03 6.85
CA LEU A 118 13.76 -6.89 6.88
C LEU A 118 13.99 -8.08 5.96
N LEU A 119 14.15 -9.27 6.53
CA LEU A 119 14.38 -10.50 5.79
C LEU A 119 13.06 -11.20 5.51
N ARG A 120 12.62 -11.18 4.25
CA ARG A 120 11.40 -11.86 3.80
C ARG A 120 11.74 -13.28 3.41
N LEU A 121 11.30 -14.26 4.21
CA LEU A 121 11.48 -15.68 3.91
C LEU A 121 10.58 -16.09 2.73
N ASP A 122 11.03 -17.09 1.95
CA ASP A 122 10.24 -17.59 0.83
C ASP A 122 8.93 -18.27 1.25
N ALA A 123 8.07 -18.56 0.27
CA ALA A 123 6.77 -19.15 0.53
C ALA A 123 6.83 -20.54 1.22
N ALA A 124 7.89 -21.32 0.99
CA ALA A 124 8.06 -22.63 1.62
C ALA A 124 8.43 -22.50 3.11
N ALA A 125 9.45 -21.69 3.41
CA ALA A 125 9.88 -21.41 4.78
C ALA A 125 8.73 -20.81 5.61
N ARG A 126 7.98 -19.85 5.06
CA ARG A 126 6.81 -19.26 5.75
C ARG A 126 5.66 -20.23 6.01
N ALA A 127 5.60 -21.32 5.26
CA ALA A 127 4.65 -22.41 5.46
C ALA A 127 5.19 -23.49 6.43
N GLY A 128 6.40 -23.33 6.96
CA GLY A 128 7.05 -24.30 7.84
C GLY A 128 7.52 -25.55 7.09
N LEU A 129 7.90 -25.41 5.81
CA LEU A 129 8.34 -26.51 4.96
C LEU A 129 9.82 -26.39 4.61
N ASP A 130 10.51 -27.53 4.58
CA ASP A 130 11.87 -27.63 4.04
C ASP A 130 11.83 -27.84 2.51
N PRO A 131 12.85 -27.42 1.76
CA PRO A 131 12.86 -27.46 0.30
C PRO A 131 12.88 -28.88 -0.31
N ASP A 132 13.17 -29.91 0.50
CA ASP A 132 13.17 -31.31 0.07
C ASP A 132 11.80 -32.00 0.25
N GLN A 133 10.85 -31.34 0.89
CA GLN A 133 9.49 -31.85 1.05
C GLN A 133 8.66 -31.66 -0.22
N GLU A 134 7.80 -32.64 -0.53
CA GLU A 134 6.96 -32.61 -1.74
C GLU A 134 6.07 -31.36 -1.82
N ALA A 135 5.47 -30.97 -0.69
CA ALA A 135 4.62 -29.78 -0.59
C ALA A 135 5.36 -28.45 -0.84
N ALA A 136 6.71 -28.44 -0.80
CA ALA A 136 7.51 -27.23 -1.00
C ALA A 136 7.90 -27.00 -2.46
N GLN A 137 7.77 -27.99 -3.35
CA GLN A 137 8.39 -27.97 -4.70
C GLN A 137 8.09 -26.71 -5.52
N GLU A 138 6.86 -26.18 -5.46
CA GLU A 138 6.45 -24.98 -6.19
C GLU A 138 6.66 -23.67 -5.41
N LEU A 139 6.99 -23.77 -4.12
CA LEU A 139 7.08 -22.67 -3.16
C LEU A 139 8.51 -22.19 -2.92
N VAL A 140 9.52 -23.06 -3.10
CA VAL A 140 10.94 -22.71 -2.85
C VAL A 140 11.37 -21.54 -3.75
N GLY A 141 11.98 -20.52 -3.14
CA GLY A 141 12.45 -19.32 -3.81
C GLY A 141 11.36 -18.39 -4.33
N ARG A 142 10.07 -18.68 -4.04
CA ARG A 142 8.96 -17.80 -4.38
C ARG A 142 8.80 -16.73 -3.33
N ASP A 143 8.80 -15.47 -3.77
CA ASP A 143 8.37 -14.33 -2.94
C ASP A 143 9.15 -14.22 -1.62
N GLY A 144 10.45 -14.50 -1.68
CA GLY A 144 11.36 -14.38 -0.54
C GLY A 144 12.64 -15.20 -0.68
N MET A 145 13.43 -15.15 0.39
CA MET A 145 14.77 -15.71 0.53
C MET A 145 14.74 -17.20 0.91
N THR A 146 15.69 -17.98 0.39
CA THR A 146 15.83 -19.42 0.67
C THR A 146 16.61 -19.70 1.96
N VAL A 147 16.10 -19.23 3.10
CA VAL A 147 16.73 -19.39 4.43
C VAL A 147 15.93 -20.42 5.24
N TYR A 148 16.58 -21.54 5.61
CA TYR A 148 15.92 -22.66 6.29
C TYR A 148 16.64 -23.12 7.56
N SER A 149 17.80 -22.54 7.89
CA SER A 149 18.62 -22.91 9.03
C SER A 149 19.40 -21.72 9.58
N ALA A 150 19.93 -21.83 10.81
CA ALA A 150 20.83 -20.84 11.37
C ALA A 150 22.16 -20.75 10.61
N ASP A 151 22.55 -21.81 9.88
CA ASP A 151 23.70 -21.80 8.98
C ASP A 151 23.44 -20.91 7.75
N ASP A 152 22.24 -20.96 7.18
CA ASP A 152 21.85 -20.06 6.08
C ASP A 152 21.87 -18.59 6.53
N LEU A 153 21.34 -18.27 7.72
CA LEU A 153 21.40 -16.91 8.28
C LEU A 153 22.84 -16.47 8.53
N ASN A 154 23.68 -17.34 9.08
CA ASN A 154 25.09 -17.05 9.29
C ASN A 154 25.83 -16.77 7.98
N GLN A 155 25.55 -17.54 6.93
CA GLN A 155 26.12 -17.32 5.60
C GLN A 155 25.60 -16.01 4.99
N LEU A 156 24.29 -15.78 5.05
CA LEU A 156 23.65 -14.60 4.48
C LEU A 156 24.17 -13.31 5.11
N LEU A 157 24.26 -13.28 6.43
CA LEU A 157 24.66 -12.12 7.23
C LEU A 157 26.16 -12.14 7.55
N ALA A 158 26.96 -12.90 6.80
CA ALA A 158 28.41 -12.87 6.94
C ALA A 158 28.91 -11.42 6.81
N ASP A 159 29.84 -11.03 7.69
CA ASP A 159 30.43 -9.70 7.75
C ASP A 159 29.45 -8.54 8.08
N VAL A 160 28.19 -8.83 8.40
CA VAL A 160 27.24 -7.84 8.93
C VAL A 160 27.41 -7.72 10.45
N ASP A 161 27.55 -6.49 10.93
CA ASP A 161 27.63 -6.17 12.36
C ASP A 161 26.24 -6.21 13.03
N LEU A 162 25.87 -7.39 13.51
CA LEU A 162 24.58 -7.63 14.15
C LEU A 162 24.43 -6.99 15.55
N LEU A 163 25.48 -6.38 16.11
CA LEU A 163 25.35 -5.56 17.32
C LEU A 163 24.71 -4.20 17.02
N ASN A 164 24.95 -3.68 15.81
CA ASN A 164 24.52 -2.34 15.40
C ASN A 164 23.42 -2.36 14.33
N VAL A 165 23.24 -3.45 13.60
CA VAL A 165 22.22 -3.61 12.55
C VAL A 165 21.06 -4.48 13.05
N PRO A 166 19.90 -3.90 13.39
CA PRO A 166 18.74 -4.68 13.76
C PRO A 166 18.23 -5.55 12.60
N VAL A 167 17.79 -6.75 12.92
CA VAL A 167 17.22 -7.70 11.94
C VAL A 167 15.76 -7.99 12.26
N ALA A 168 14.88 -7.67 11.32
CA ALA A 168 13.47 -8.01 11.36
C ALA A 168 13.14 -9.16 10.40
N LEU A 169 12.17 -10.00 10.76
CA LEU A 169 11.75 -11.15 9.96
C LEU A 169 10.37 -10.92 9.34
N ASP A 170 10.15 -11.45 8.15
CA ASP A 170 8.83 -11.70 7.58
C ASP A 170 8.74 -13.19 7.25
N SER A 171 8.23 -13.94 8.22
CA SER A 171 8.25 -15.40 8.29
C SER A 171 6.85 -16.03 8.25
N GLY A 172 5.79 -15.24 8.10
CA GLY A 172 4.40 -15.73 8.08
C GLY A 172 4.06 -16.59 9.29
N ALA A 173 3.41 -17.74 9.07
CA ALA A 173 3.01 -18.63 10.15
C ALA A 173 4.18 -19.36 10.83
N ALA A 174 5.34 -19.44 10.18
CA ALA A 174 6.54 -20.06 10.74
C ALA A 174 7.38 -19.06 11.57
N PHE A 175 6.73 -18.10 12.24
CA PHE A 175 7.41 -17.08 13.06
C PHE A 175 8.25 -17.69 14.18
N LEU A 176 7.78 -18.74 14.86
CA LEU A 176 8.53 -19.35 15.95
C LEU A 176 9.79 -20.09 15.45
N PRO A 177 9.70 -20.99 14.44
CA PRO A 177 10.90 -21.54 13.81
C PRO A 177 11.90 -20.48 13.34
N ALA A 178 11.43 -19.43 12.67
CA ALA A 178 12.31 -18.38 12.14
C ALA A 178 12.97 -17.55 13.25
N ALA A 179 12.23 -17.21 14.32
CA ALA A 179 12.77 -16.54 15.50
C ALA A 179 13.86 -17.37 16.17
N ALA A 180 13.64 -18.68 16.34
CA ALA A 180 14.62 -19.60 16.90
C ALA A 180 15.92 -19.63 16.07
N LEU A 181 15.83 -19.62 14.74
CA LEU A 181 17.02 -19.54 13.88
C LEU A 181 17.80 -18.24 14.07
N LEU A 182 17.11 -17.10 14.19
CA LEU A 182 17.78 -15.81 14.39
C LEU A 182 18.43 -15.74 15.78
N ILE A 183 17.75 -16.23 16.82
CA ILE A 183 18.31 -16.33 18.17
C ILE A 183 19.55 -17.22 18.19
N ALA A 184 19.47 -18.41 17.59
CA ALA A 184 20.63 -19.30 17.46
C ALA A 184 21.78 -18.66 16.68
N THR A 185 21.48 -17.83 15.68
CA THR A 185 22.49 -17.06 14.93
C THR A 185 23.20 -16.05 15.84
N TRP A 186 22.46 -15.31 16.68
CA TRP A 186 23.06 -14.40 17.66
C TRP A 186 23.91 -15.14 18.69
N GLN A 187 23.41 -16.25 19.25
CA GLN A 187 24.14 -17.08 20.23
C GLN A 187 25.45 -17.62 19.65
N ARG A 188 25.42 -18.18 18.44
CA ARG A 188 26.61 -18.70 17.74
C ARG A 188 27.63 -17.61 17.43
N ARG A 189 27.20 -16.36 17.28
CA ARG A 189 28.07 -15.19 17.11
C ARG A 189 28.52 -14.56 18.43
N GLY A 190 28.13 -15.13 19.58
CA GLY A 190 28.50 -14.64 20.90
C GLY A 190 27.85 -13.31 21.28
N ILE A 191 26.72 -12.96 20.65
CA ILE A 191 25.95 -11.76 20.99
C ILE A 191 25.11 -12.07 22.22
N SER A 192 25.29 -11.29 23.28
CA SER A 192 24.50 -11.47 24.50
C SER A 192 23.04 -11.10 24.27
N PRO A 193 22.09 -11.78 24.94
CA PRO A 193 20.64 -11.51 24.78
C PRO A 193 20.25 -10.04 24.97
N SER A 194 20.93 -9.32 25.88
CA SER A 194 20.70 -7.88 26.11
C SER A 194 21.09 -6.99 24.93
N ASP A 195 21.96 -7.44 24.04
CA ASP A 195 22.46 -6.69 22.88
C ASP A 195 21.77 -7.09 21.56
N CYS A 196 20.95 -8.15 21.58
CA CYS A 196 20.14 -8.55 20.44
C CYS A 196 19.17 -7.44 20.06
N ARG A 197 19.13 -7.05 18.79
CA ARG A 197 18.23 -6.00 18.26
C ARG A 197 17.47 -6.53 17.05
N GLY A 198 16.15 -6.36 17.03
CA GLY A 198 15.37 -6.88 15.92
C GLY A 198 13.88 -7.00 16.19
N ALA A 199 13.19 -7.68 15.28
CA ALA A 199 11.78 -7.97 15.40
C ALA A 199 11.44 -9.33 14.79
N PHE A 200 10.78 -10.21 15.54
CA PHE A 200 10.33 -11.51 15.02
C PHE A 200 9.04 -11.41 14.20
N ASN A 201 8.25 -10.33 14.39
CA ASN A 201 7.01 -10.03 13.68
C ASN A 201 6.03 -11.22 13.62
N ALA A 202 5.81 -11.89 14.76
CA ALA A 202 4.78 -12.91 14.86
C ALA A 202 3.40 -12.27 14.69
N ASP A 203 2.72 -12.59 13.58
CA ASP A 203 1.39 -12.08 13.22
C ASP A 203 0.48 -13.20 12.66
N PRO A 204 -0.06 -14.08 13.51
CA PRO A 204 -0.89 -15.19 13.06
C PRO A 204 -2.20 -14.73 12.40
N LEU A 205 -2.87 -13.69 12.88
CA LEU A 205 -4.10 -13.17 12.25
C LEU A 205 -3.84 -12.43 10.95
N GLY A 206 -2.74 -11.68 10.82
CA GLY A 206 -2.32 -11.10 9.54
C GLY A 206 -2.06 -12.19 8.50
N THR A 207 -1.42 -13.29 8.91
CA THR A 207 -1.22 -14.47 8.06
C THR A 207 -2.56 -15.12 7.68
N LEU A 208 -3.46 -15.32 8.64
CA LEU A 208 -4.81 -15.85 8.41
C LEU A 208 -5.60 -14.97 7.44
N ALA A 209 -5.58 -13.64 7.62
CA ALA A 209 -6.26 -12.68 6.76
C ALA A 209 -5.71 -12.74 5.32
N ARG A 210 -4.39 -12.88 5.14
CA ARG A 210 -3.75 -12.93 3.82
C ARG A 210 -3.93 -14.27 3.10
N ARG A 211 -3.84 -15.39 3.83
CA ARG A 211 -3.77 -16.74 3.26
C ARG A 211 -5.06 -17.53 3.39
N GLY A 212 -5.97 -17.10 4.25
CA GLY A 212 -7.25 -17.75 4.53
C GLY A 212 -7.15 -18.96 5.47
N ARG A 213 -5.93 -19.36 5.87
CA ARG A 213 -5.69 -20.52 6.75
C ARG A 213 -4.33 -20.40 7.45
N LEU A 214 -4.19 -21.13 8.55
CA LEU A 214 -2.94 -21.33 9.29
C LEU A 214 -2.50 -22.80 9.20
N PRO A 215 -1.20 -23.09 9.35
CA PRO A 215 -0.71 -24.47 9.41
C PRO A 215 -1.03 -25.16 10.74
N VAL A 216 -1.53 -24.44 11.74
CA VAL A 216 -1.94 -24.94 13.05
C VAL A 216 -3.28 -24.29 13.45
N ALA A 217 -3.93 -24.81 14.49
CA ALA A 217 -5.13 -24.19 15.05
C ALA A 217 -4.85 -22.75 15.52
N GLU A 218 -5.84 -21.85 15.41
CA GLU A 218 -5.64 -20.43 15.69
C GLU A 218 -5.26 -20.18 17.16
N SER A 219 -5.85 -20.93 18.09
CA SER A 219 -5.48 -20.86 19.51
C SER A 219 -4.03 -21.27 19.76
N ALA A 220 -3.53 -22.30 19.07
CA ALA A 220 -2.15 -22.73 19.19
C ALA A 220 -1.17 -21.70 18.60
N ALA A 221 -1.55 -21.05 17.50
CA ALA A 221 -0.76 -19.97 16.91
C ALA A 221 -0.69 -18.74 17.82
N LEU A 222 -1.82 -18.35 18.42
CA LEU A 222 -1.89 -17.25 19.40
C LEU A 222 -1.07 -17.56 20.66
N ASP A 223 -1.18 -18.78 21.19
CA ASP A 223 -0.41 -19.21 22.36
C ASP A 223 1.09 -19.25 22.06
N SER A 224 1.51 -19.79 20.91
CA SER A 224 2.93 -19.80 20.49
C SER A 224 3.49 -18.38 20.29
N MET A 225 2.69 -17.46 19.77
CA MET A 225 3.08 -16.04 19.65
C MET A 225 3.21 -15.40 21.04
N ALA A 226 2.30 -15.70 21.96
CA ALA A 226 2.32 -15.15 23.32
C ALA A 226 3.49 -15.70 24.15
N GLU A 227 3.80 -17.00 24.05
CA GLU A 227 4.97 -17.61 24.67
C GLU A 227 6.28 -17.03 24.11
N LEU A 228 6.37 -16.82 22.79
CA LEU A 228 7.54 -16.18 22.20
C LEU A 228 7.72 -14.75 22.73
N ALA A 229 6.62 -14.01 22.90
CA ALA A 229 6.65 -12.66 23.45
C ALA A 229 7.05 -12.62 24.93
N GLU A 230 6.55 -13.56 25.73
CA GLU A 230 6.96 -13.78 27.13
C GLU A 230 8.47 -14.04 27.21
N TRP A 231 8.97 -15.03 26.45
CA TRP A 231 10.39 -15.35 26.40
C TRP A 231 11.23 -14.15 25.94
N THR A 232 10.77 -13.41 24.93
CA THR A 232 11.48 -12.25 24.38
C THR A 232 11.58 -11.13 25.40
N ALA A 233 10.50 -10.85 26.15
CA ALA A 233 10.50 -9.83 27.20
C ALA A 233 11.54 -10.12 28.30
N ASP A 234 11.68 -11.40 28.68
CA ASP A 234 12.58 -11.82 29.74
C ASP A 234 14.05 -11.89 29.31
N ASN A 235 14.32 -12.19 28.02
CA ASN A 235 15.66 -12.51 27.55
C ASN A 235 16.26 -11.44 26.62
N CYS A 236 15.45 -10.83 25.75
CA CYS A 236 15.90 -9.95 24.67
C CYS A 236 15.18 -8.58 24.72
N PRO A 237 15.53 -7.70 25.68
CA PRO A 237 14.78 -6.47 25.96
C PRO A 237 14.77 -5.44 24.82
N GLN A 238 15.66 -5.56 23.84
CA GLN A 238 15.73 -4.70 22.65
C GLN A 238 15.07 -5.34 21.40
N VAL A 239 14.38 -6.47 21.56
CA VAL A 239 13.68 -7.19 20.49
C VAL A 239 12.18 -7.16 20.72
N THR A 240 11.41 -7.18 19.63
CA THR A 240 9.94 -7.30 19.67
C THR A 240 9.51 -8.63 19.09
N ALA A 241 8.67 -9.37 19.80
CA ALA A 241 8.11 -10.61 19.27
C ALA A 241 6.92 -10.38 18.34
N VAL A 242 6.00 -9.48 18.71
CA VAL A 242 4.68 -9.36 18.08
C VAL A 242 4.69 -8.32 16.97
N GLY A 243 4.25 -8.73 15.77
CA GLY A 243 4.00 -7.85 14.64
C GLY A 243 2.49 -7.63 14.46
N VAL A 244 2.08 -6.39 14.20
CA VAL A 244 0.72 -6.09 13.75
C VAL A 244 0.83 -5.50 12.34
N ASP A 245 0.76 -6.36 11.31
CA ASP A 245 0.82 -5.98 9.90
C ASP A 245 -0.57 -5.66 9.37
N THR A 246 -0.81 -4.39 9.04
CA THR A 246 -2.10 -3.95 8.50
C THR A 246 -2.18 -4.06 6.97
N SER A 247 -1.11 -4.48 6.30
CA SER A 247 -1.09 -4.60 4.83
C SER A 247 -2.13 -5.57 4.26
N PRO A 248 -2.52 -6.71 4.89
CA PRO A 248 -3.62 -7.54 4.40
C PRO A 248 -4.94 -6.77 4.28
N TYR A 249 -5.23 -5.88 5.22
CA TYR A 249 -6.45 -5.07 5.21
C TYR A 249 -6.33 -3.88 4.25
N HIS A 250 -5.22 -3.16 4.34
CA HIS A 250 -4.93 -1.99 3.52
C HIS A 250 -5.01 -2.34 2.03
N ASP A 251 -4.25 -3.35 1.61
CA ASP A 251 -4.15 -3.74 0.21
C ASP A 251 -5.45 -4.35 -0.31
N ALA A 252 -6.27 -4.95 0.54
CA ALA A 252 -7.60 -5.43 0.17
C ALA A 252 -8.64 -4.31 -0.06
N GLY A 253 -8.29 -3.08 0.31
CA GLY A 253 -9.09 -1.89 0.00
C GLY A 253 -9.68 -1.19 1.22
N ALA A 254 -9.30 -1.58 2.43
CA ALA A 254 -9.76 -0.92 3.66
C ALA A 254 -9.57 0.59 3.60
N THR A 255 -10.54 1.33 4.14
CA THR A 255 -10.43 2.77 4.37
C THR A 255 -9.45 3.07 5.50
N ALA A 256 -9.12 4.34 5.74
CA ALA A 256 -8.13 4.66 6.78
C ALA A 256 -8.65 4.32 8.18
N ALA A 257 -9.94 4.57 8.47
CA ALA A 257 -10.52 4.23 9.77
C ALA A 257 -10.69 2.71 9.94
N GLN A 258 -11.04 1.99 8.87
CA GLN A 258 -11.07 0.52 8.89
C GLN A 258 -9.68 -0.08 9.15
N ASP A 259 -8.66 0.39 8.45
CA ASP A 259 -7.26 -0.04 8.60
C ASP A 259 -6.75 0.21 10.03
N LEU A 260 -7.09 1.35 10.64
CA LEU A 260 -6.86 1.63 12.06
C LEU A 260 -7.59 0.64 12.97
N ALA A 261 -8.90 0.48 12.79
CA ALA A 261 -9.74 -0.36 13.64
C ALA A 261 -9.31 -1.83 13.59
N PHE A 262 -9.05 -2.37 12.40
CA PHE A 262 -8.60 -3.75 12.22
C PHE A 262 -7.22 -3.98 12.84
N GLY A 263 -6.27 -3.04 12.67
CA GLY A 263 -4.97 -3.12 13.32
C GLY A 263 -5.07 -3.10 14.85
N ILE A 264 -5.86 -2.18 15.41
CA ILE A 264 -6.06 -2.10 16.87
C ILE A 264 -6.80 -3.34 17.40
N ALA A 265 -7.80 -3.85 16.70
CA ALA A 265 -8.51 -5.07 17.08
C ALA A 265 -7.57 -6.30 17.06
N THR A 266 -6.73 -6.43 16.02
CA THR A 266 -5.70 -7.48 15.97
C THR A 266 -4.75 -7.35 17.17
N ALA A 267 -4.29 -6.14 17.49
CA ALA A 267 -3.40 -5.91 18.62
C ALA A 267 -4.05 -6.26 19.97
N VAL A 268 -5.34 -5.95 20.15
CA VAL A 268 -6.09 -6.31 21.38
C VAL A 268 -6.26 -7.82 21.52
N GLU A 269 -6.48 -8.55 20.43
CA GLU A 269 -6.50 -10.03 20.45
C GLU A 269 -5.16 -10.60 20.94
N TYR A 270 -4.05 -10.06 20.44
CA TYR A 270 -2.70 -10.48 20.87
C TYR A 270 -2.42 -10.07 22.31
N LEU A 271 -2.82 -8.87 22.71
CA LEU A 271 -2.67 -8.38 24.07
C LEU A 271 -3.38 -9.30 25.07
N ARG A 272 -4.60 -9.76 24.73
CA ARG A 272 -5.32 -10.78 25.50
C ARG A 272 -4.51 -12.06 25.63
N ALA A 273 -4.03 -12.62 24.51
CA ALA A 273 -3.24 -13.84 24.52
C ALA A 273 -1.99 -13.73 25.43
N LEU A 274 -1.28 -12.59 25.42
CA LEU A 274 -0.15 -12.34 26.32
C LEU A 274 -0.59 -12.27 27.79
N THR A 275 -1.64 -11.50 28.09
CA THR A 275 -2.11 -11.32 29.48
C THR A 275 -2.75 -12.58 30.08
N GLU A 276 -3.37 -13.44 29.25
CA GLU A 276 -3.90 -14.74 29.66
C GLU A 276 -2.79 -15.71 30.11
N ARG A 277 -1.58 -15.56 29.56
CA ARG A 277 -0.37 -16.25 30.05
C ARG A 277 0.25 -15.62 31.30
N GLY A 278 -0.31 -14.51 31.78
CA GLY A 278 0.17 -13.80 32.96
C GLY A 278 1.26 -12.77 32.70
N VAL A 279 1.57 -12.46 31.43
CA VAL A 279 2.50 -11.37 31.10
C VAL A 279 1.89 -10.04 31.57
N PRO A 280 2.60 -9.23 32.39
CA PRO A 280 2.10 -7.94 32.83
C PRO A 280 1.81 -7.02 31.64
N ILE A 281 0.71 -6.25 31.72
CA ILE A 281 0.24 -5.39 30.63
C ILE A 281 1.32 -4.46 30.06
N ASP A 282 2.16 -3.88 30.93
CA ASP A 282 3.23 -2.96 30.55
C ASP A 282 4.36 -3.67 29.79
N SER A 283 4.69 -4.90 30.19
CA SER A 283 5.66 -5.76 29.49
C SER A 283 5.11 -6.24 28.16
N ALA A 284 3.83 -6.63 28.15
CA ALA A 284 3.13 -7.07 26.94
C ALA A 284 3.08 -5.94 25.89
N ALA A 285 2.72 -4.72 26.30
CA ALA A 285 2.73 -3.55 25.40
C ALA A 285 4.12 -3.31 24.78
N GLY A 286 5.18 -3.53 25.57
CA GLY A 286 6.58 -3.45 25.14
C GLY A 286 7.02 -4.51 24.13
N GLN A 287 6.17 -5.48 23.76
CA GLN A 287 6.49 -6.52 22.76
C GLN A 287 5.95 -6.23 21.35
N PHE A 288 5.17 -5.17 21.16
CA PHE A 288 4.51 -4.87 19.88
C PHE A 288 5.34 -3.97 18.96
N LEU A 289 5.38 -4.33 17.68
CA LEU A 289 5.75 -3.45 16.57
C LEU A 289 4.57 -3.37 15.58
N PHE A 290 4.08 -2.15 15.32
CA PHE A 290 2.96 -1.93 14.41
C PHE A 290 3.47 -1.61 13.01
N GLN A 291 3.15 -2.47 12.05
CA GLN A 291 3.55 -2.33 10.65
C GLN A 291 2.36 -1.80 9.84
N MET A 292 2.35 -0.50 9.54
CA MET A 292 1.24 0.15 8.86
C MET A 292 1.58 0.53 7.42
N CYS A 293 0.65 0.22 6.49
CA CYS A 293 0.74 0.70 5.12
C CYS A 293 0.14 2.11 4.96
N VAL A 294 0.76 2.91 4.11
CA VAL A 294 0.25 4.21 3.65
C VAL A 294 0.23 4.29 2.13
N GLY A 295 -0.71 5.09 1.60
CA GLY A 295 -0.82 5.38 0.17
C GLY A 295 -0.32 6.79 -0.18
N THR A 296 -0.74 7.31 -1.33
CA THR A 296 -0.30 8.60 -1.86
C THR A 296 -1.10 9.81 -1.34
N HIS A 297 -2.14 9.60 -0.54
CA HIS A 297 -2.91 10.69 0.07
C HIS A 297 -2.24 11.17 1.37
N HIS A 298 -1.15 11.95 1.25
CA HIS A 298 -0.24 12.23 2.35
C HIS A 298 -0.90 12.82 3.61
N PHE A 299 -1.83 13.79 3.52
CA PHE A 299 -2.51 14.32 4.72
C PHE A 299 -3.34 13.26 5.46
N LEU A 300 -3.99 12.36 4.72
CA LEU A 300 -4.74 11.24 5.30
C LEU A 300 -3.79 10.25 5.98
N ALA A 301 -2.64 9.97 5.35
CA ALA A 301 -1.62 9.11 5.92
C ALA A 301 -1.02 9.70 7.22
N ILE A 302 -0.68 10.99 7.23
CA ILE A 302 -0.18 11.68 8.44
C ILE A 302 -1.22 11.61 9.57
N ALA A 303 -2.48 11.98 9.29
CA ALA A 303 -3.55 11.94 10.28
C ALA A 303 -3.83 10.51 10.78
N LYS A 304 -3.79 9.51 9.89
CA LYS A 304 -3.93 8.09 10.24
C LYS A 304 -2.84 7.65 11.23
N LEU A 305 -1.58 7.96 10.97
CA LEU A 305 -0.46 7.53 11.84
C LEU A 305 -0.54 8.19 13.23
N ARG A 306 -0.94 9.46 13.30
CA ARG A 306 -1.21 10.17 14.56
C ARG A 306 -2.37 9.54 15.33
N ALA A 307 -3.47 9.22 14.64
CA ALA A 307 -4.64 8.57 15.22
C ALA A 307 -4.33 7.16 15.73
N ALA A 308 -3.47 6.39 15.04
CA ALA A 308 -3.06 5.06 15.46
C ALA A 308 -2.47 5.06 16.89
N ARG A 309 -1.57 6.02 17.17
CA ARG A 309 -0.94 6.17 18.49
C ARG A 309 -1.95 6.51 19.57
N GLN A 310 -2.86 7.43 19.28
CA GLN A 310 -3.93 7.81 20.20
C GLN A 310 -4.82 6.61 20.56
N LEU A 311 -5.21 5.81 19.56
CA LEU A 311 -6.05 4.63 19.77
C LEU A 311 -5.32 3.57 20.60
N TRP A 312 -4.05 3.31 20.31
CA TRP A 312 -3.26 2.35 21.07
C TRP A 312 -3.05 2.78 22.52
N SER A 313 -2.69 4.06 22.74
CA SER A 313 -2.58 4.64 24.07
C SER A 313 -3.86 4.44 24.87
N ARG A 314 -5.02 4.63 24.22
CA ARG A 314 -6.32 4.47 24.85
C ARG A 314 -6.63 3.00 25.18
N VAL A 315 -6.20 2.06 24.34
CA VAL A 315 -6.30 0.62 24.63
C VAL A 315 -5.50 0.28 25.88
N ILE A 316 -4.22 0.68 25.95
CA ILE A 316 -3.37 0.37 27.11
C ILE A 316 -3.93 0.97 28.40
N GLU A 317 -4.38 2.22 28.36
CA GLU A 317 -5.05 2.87 29.49
C GLU A 317 -6.29 2.08 29.93
N ALA A 318 -7.17 1.71 28.99
CA ALA A 318 -8.39 0.95 29.29
C ALA A 318 -8.09 -0.48 29.80
N SER A 319 -6.96 -1.06 29.41
CA SER A 319 -6.47 -2.34 29.90
C SER A 319 -5.75 -2.24 31.26
N GLY A 320 -5.64 -1.04 31.84
CA GLY A 320 -5.03 -0.82 33.15
C GLY A 320 -3.50 -0.72 33.15
N GLY A 321 -2.89 -0.49 31.98
CA GLY A 321 -1.46 -0.25 31.86
C GLY A 321 -1.04 1.16 32.30
N SER A 322 0.25 1.33 32.54
CA SER A 322 0.82 2.63 32.87
C SER A 322 0.76 3.59 31.66
N PRO A 323 0.63 4.90 31.87
CA PRO A 323 0.65 5.88 30.78
C PRO A 323 1.89 5.77 29.90
N GLU A 324 3.05 5.44 30.48
CA GLU A 324 4.34 5.31 29.78
C GLU A 324 4.36 4.12 28.80
N SER A 325 3.64 3.04 29.11
CA SER A 325 3.53 1.85 28.26
C SER A 325 2.58 2.02 27.07
N GLY A 326 1.84 3.14 26.99
CA GLY A 326 0.92 3.43 25.89
C GLY A 326 1.57 3.87 24.57
N GLY A 327 2.91 3.98 24.53
CA GLY A 327 3.65 4.34 23.32
C GLY A 327 3.56 3.26 22.24
N MET A 328 3.25 3.65 21.01
CA MET A 328 3.17 2.76 19.85
C MET A 328 4.44 2.89 19.00
N ARG A 329 5.18 1.79 18.85
CA ARG A 329 6.31 1.73 17.89
C ARG A 329 5.77 1.46 16.48
N LEU A 330 6.05 2.38 15.56
CA LEU A 330 5.54 2.36 14.19
C LEU A 330 6.64 2.05 13.17
N HIS A 331 6.37 1.03 12.38
CA HIS A 331 7.02 0.75 11.11
C HIS A 331 6.05 1.08 9.97
N VAL A 332 6.42 2.01 9.09
CA VAL A 332 5.58 2.42 7.98
C VAL A 332 6.14 1.94 6.64
N ARG A 333 5.22 1.42 5.81
CA ARG A 333 5.52 0.89 4.47
C ARG A 333 4.61 1.53 3.42
N VAL A 334 5.08 1.57 2.17
CA VAL A 334 4.24 1.94 1.03
C VAL A 334 3.30 0.77 0.72
N GLY A 335 1.99 1.00 0.65
CA GLY A 335 1.01 -0.03 0.31
C GLY A 335 1.09 -0.43 -1.17
N HIS A 336 0.96 -1.74 -1.46
CA HIS A 336 1.03 -2.23 -2.84
C HIS A 336 -0.14 -1.76 -3.71
N ARG A 337 -1.30 -1.47 -3.09
CA ARG A 337 -2.50 -1.05 -3.83
C ARG A 337 -2.33 0.21 -4.69
N VAL A 338 -1.35 1.06 -4.38
CA VAL A 338 -1.10 2.31 -5.13
C VAL A 338 -0.02 2.15 -6.21
N LEU A 339 0.71 1.04 -6.24
CA LEU A 339 1.81 0.80 -7.19
C LEU A 339 1.28 0.30 -8.54
N THR A 340 2.01 0.64 -9.61
CA THR A 340 1.65 0.31 -10.99
C THR A 340 2.72 -0.55 -11.66
N ARG A 341 2.30 -1.50 -12.50
CA ARG A 341 3.18 -2.25 -13.41
C ARG A 341 3.46 -1.47 -14.68
N ARG A 342 2.45 -0.73 -15.15
CA ARG A 342 2.53 0.20 -16.28
C ARG A 342 3.12 1.52 -15.79
N ASP A 343 3.98 2.13 -16.61
CA ASP A 343 4.78 3.30 -16.27
C ASP A 343 5.39 3.24 -14.85
N PRO A 344 6.22 2.22 -14.56
CA PRO A 344 6.67 1.91 -13.21
C PRO A 344 7.53 3.03 -12.59
N TYR A 345 8.18 3.88 -13.39
CA TYR A 345 8.97 5.01 -12.88
C TYR A 345 8.13 6.01 -12.07
N VAL A 346 6.83 6.13 -12.35
CA VAL A 346 5.92 6.94 -11.53
C VAL A 346 5.83 6.41 -10.09
N ASN A 347 6.13 5.13 -9.85
CA ASN A 347 6.21 4.59 -8.49
C ASN A 347 7.32 5.24 -7.66
N MET A 348 8.37 5.82 -8.26
CA MET A 348 9.36 6.62 -7.52
C MET A 348 8.70 7.83 -6.84
N LEU A 349 7.77 8.49 -7.54
CA LEU A 349 7.01 9.62 -7.01
C LEU A 349 6.04 9.16 -5.93
N ARG A 350 5.34 8.04 -6.16
CA ARG A 350 4.42 7.45 -5.17
C ARG A 350 5.13 7.06 -3.87
N ASN A 351 6.30 6.42 -4.00
CA ASN A 351 7.17 6.06 -2.89
C ASN A 351 7.61 7.31 -2.13
N THR A 352 8.07 8.36 -2.82
CA THR A 352 8.48 9.63 -2.18
C THR A 352 7.35 10.28 -1.38
N VAL A 353 6.12 10.35 -1.93
CA VAL A 353 4.96 10.92 -1.23
C VAL A 353 4.58 10.10 0.00
N ALA A 354 4.64 8.76 -0.10
CA ALA A 354 4.36 7.86 1.02
C ALA A 354 5.42 7.99 2.13
N LEU A 355 6.70 8.04 1.78
CA LEU A 355 7.80 8.24 2.73
C LEU A 355 7.76 9.62 3.39
N PHE A 356 7.38 10.67 2.65
CA PHE A 356 7.14 11.99 3.21
C PHE A 356 6.06 11.94 4.30
N ALA A 357 4.93 11.27 4.02
CA ALA A 357 3.87 11.10 5.00
C ALA A 357 4.29 10.25 6.20
N ALA A 358 5.14 9.23 6.00
CA ALA A 358 5.69 8.41 7.07
C ALA A 358 6.57 9.24 8.02
N GLY A 359 7.48 10.05 7.48
CA GLY A 359 8.35 10.93 8.25
C GLY A 359 7.57 11.97 9.05
N LEU A 360 6.67 12.73 8.40
CA LEU A 360 5.83 13.73 9.09
C LEU A 360 4.82 13.11 10.06
N GLY A 361 4.39 11.88 9.78
CA GLY A 361 3.53 11.10 10.65
C GLY A 361 4.27 10.57 11.88
N GLY A 362 5.59 10.74 11.98
CA GLY A 362 6.40 10.33 13.13
C GLY A 362 6.66 8.83 13.20
N ALA A 363 6.88 8.17 12.05
CA ALA A 363 7.30 6.78 12.02
C ALA A 363 8.72 6.62 12.57
N GLU A 364 8.94 5.64 13.45
CA GLU A 364 10.29 5.29 13.92
C GLU A 364 11.06 4.49 12.87
N ILE A 365 10.36 3.68 12.07
CA ILE A 365 10.95 2.84 11.03
C ILE A 365 10.22 3.08 9.71
N VAL A 366 10.95 3.27 8.62
CA VAL A 366 10.39 3.40 7.26
C VAL A 366 11.01 2.40 6.31
N THR A 367 10.18 1.78 5.45
CA THR A 367 10.64 0.93 4.35
C THR A 367 10.20 1.53 3.03
N SER A 368 11.19 1.90 2.22
CA SER A 368 11.01 2.32 0.83
C SER A 368 10.76 1.13 -0.09
N VAL A 369 10.10 1.37 -1.22
CA VAL A 369 9.83 0.33 -2.23
C VAL A 369 10.48 0.71 -3.57
N PRO A 370 11.27 -0.19 -4.19
CA PRO A 370 11.77 -0.02 -5.55
C PRO A 370 10.65 0.18 -6.58
N PHE A 371 10.89 1.03 -7.57
CA PHE A 371 9.85 1.46 -8.50
C PHE A 371 9.32 0.31 -9.40
N ASP A 372 10.14 -0.72 -9.55
CA ASP A 372 9.97 -1.92 -10.35
C ASP A 372 9.53 -3.14 -9.52
N ALA A 373 9.21 -2.98 -8.23
CA ALA A 373 8.89 -4.08 -7.32
C ALA A 373 7.68 -4.96 -7.74
N LEU A 374 6.83 -4.48 -8.66
CA LEU A 374 5.72 -5.25 -9.22
C LEU A 374 6.06 -5.99 -10.54
N LEU A 375 7.27 -5.80 -11.06
CA LEU A 375 7.70 -6.32 -12.37
C LEU A 375 8.71 -7.47 -12.25
N GLY A 376 9.43 -7.55 -11.14
CA GLY A 376 10.44 -8.57 -10.91
C GLY A 376 11.23 -8.30 -9.65
N LEU A 377 12.39 -8.95 -9.53
CA LEU A 377 13.35 -8.62 -8.49
C LEU A 377 14.02 -7.27 -8.81
N PRO A 378 14.07 -6.33 -7.86
CA PRO A 378 14.78 -5.07 -7.99
C PRO A 378 16.26 -5.28 -8.31
N ASP A 379 16.85 -4.39 -9.09
CA ASP A 379 18.29 -4.34 -9.33
C ASP A 379 18.99 -3.32 -8.42
N ALA A 380 20.31 -3.21 -8.55
CA ALA A 380 21.09 -2.27 -7.74
C ALA A 380 20.66 -0.79 -7.94
N PHE A 381 20.20 -0.42 -9.14
CA PHE A 381 19.74 0.93 -9.41
C PHE A 381 18.41 1.20 -8.71
N SER A 382 17.41 0.33 -8.87
CA SER A 382 16.08 0.54 -8.30
C SER A 382 16.09 0.48 -6.76
N ARG A 383 16.88 -0.43 -6.16
CA ARG A 383 17.13 -0.46 -4.71
C ARG A 383 17.76 0.84 -4.20
N ARG A 384 18.83 1.30 -4.86
CA ARG A 384 19.50 2.56 -4.52
C ARG A 384 18.53 3.75 -4.58
N GLN A 385 17.72 3.85 -5.63
CA GLN A 385 16.76 4.94 -5.78
C GLN A 385 15.70 4.93 -4.68
N ALA A 386 15.20 3.74 -4.28
CA ALA A 386 14.25 3.62 -3.19
C ALA A 386 14.84 4.08 -1.85
N ARG A 387 16.04 3.59 -1.51
CA ARG A 387 16.75 3.95 -0.28
C ARG A 387 17.09 5.43 -0.23
N ASN A 388 17.61 5.99 -1.32
CA ASN A 388 17.97 7.40 -1.39
C ASN A 388 16.77 8.33 -1.22
N ALA A 389 15.56 7.93 -1.64
CA ALA A 389 14.36 8.74 -1.39
C ALA A 389 14.12 8.92 0.12
N ALA A 390 14.32 7.88 0.93
CA ALA A 390 14.22 7.99 2.39
C ALA A 390 15.34 8.86 2.97
N LEU A 391 16.57 8.72 2.48
CA LEU A 391 17.72 9.51 2.94
C LEU A 391 17.59 11.00 2.59
N VAL A 392 17.21 11.36 1.35
CA VAL A 392 17.01 12.76 0.94
C VAL A 392 15.94 13.44 1.80
N LEU A 393 14.83 12.74 2.07
CA LEU A 393 13.77 13.28 2.93
C LEU A 393 14.26 13.54 4.36
N MET A 394 15.18 12.71 4.87
CA MET A 394 15.75 12.87 6.20
C MET A 394 16.86 13.95 6.23
N GLU A 395 17.84 13.82 5.34
CA GLU A 395 19.12 14.53 5.42
C GLU A 395 19.12 15.86 4.68
N GLU A 396 18.36 16.00 3.59
CA GLU A 396 18.33 17.21 2.77
C GLU A 396 17.04 18.02 2.98
N ALA A 397 15.89 17.34 3.07
CA ALA A 397 14.62 17.98 3.38
C ALA A 397 14.41 18.18 4.90
N HIS A 398 15.29 17.60 5.73
CA HIS A 398 15.33 17.81 7.17
C HIS A 398 14.03 17.49 7.92
N LEU A 399 13.24 16.54 7.41
CA LEU A 399 11.90 16.26 7.94
C LEU A 399 11.91 15.68 9.35
N ASN A 400 13.05 15.16 9.82
CA ASN A 400 13.21 14.67 11.17
C ASN A 400 13.53 15.76 12.20
N ARG A 401 13.92 16.99 11.80
CA ARG A 401 14.44 18.01 12.73
C ARG A 401 13.41 18.59 13.70
N VAL A 402 12.13 18.59 13.31
CA VAL A 402 11.02 19.08 14.14
C VAL A 402 10.09 17.92 14.44
N ILE A 403 9.79 17.68 15.71
CA ILE A 403 8.86 16.64 16.14
C ILE A 403 7.44 17.07 15.82
N ASP A 404 6.68 16.20 15.14
CA ASP A 404 5.29 16.41 14.74
C ASP A 404 5.07 17.82 14.14
N PRO A 405 5.70 18.13 12.99
CA PRO A 405 5.55 19.45 12.35
C PRO A 405 4.12 19.69 11.85
N ALA A 406 3.30 18.63 11.79
CA ALA A 406 1.87 18.69 11.52
C ALA A 406 1.04 19.21 12.70
N GLY A 407 1.57 19.15 13.94
CA GLY A 407 0.85 19.59 15.14
C GLY A 407 0.56 21.09 15.14
N GLY A 408 -0.68 21.44 15.48
CA GLY A 408 -1.18 22.82 15.45
C GLY A 408 -1.86 23.21 14.14
N SER A 409 -1.80 22.37 13.11
CA SER A 409 -2.63 22.54 11.92
C SER A 409 -4.08 22.19 12.26
N TRP A 410 -4.99 23.17 12.21
CA TRP A 410 -6.43 22.96 12.41
C TRP A 410 -7.01 21.81 11.57
N PHE A 411 -6.58 21.69 10.30
CA PHE A 411 -7.02 20.58 9.45
C PHE A 411 -6.54 19.22 9.97
N LEU A 412 -5.22 19.02 10.06
CA LEU A 412 -4.65 17.73 10.46
C LEU A 412 -5.03 17.32 11.88
N ASP A 413 -5.15 18.24 12.83
CA ASP A 413 -5.56 17.93 14.20
C ASP A 413 -7.01 17.45 14.24
N ARG A 414 -7.93 18.14 13.56
CA ARG A 414 -9.32 17.68 13.46
C ARG A 414 -9.46 16.39 12.69
N PHE A 415 -8.74 16.26 11.59
CA PHE A 415 -8.84 15.07 10.77
C PHE A 415 -8.26 13.84 11.48
N THR A 416 -7.20 14.02 12.28
CA THR A 416 -6.68 13.00 13.19
C THR A 416 -7.75 12.57 14.18
N GLN A 417 -8.41 13.52 14.85
CA GLN A 417 -9.46 13.24 15.82
C GLN A 417 -10.66 12.52 15.18
N GLN A 418 -11.14 12.98 14.01
CA GLN A 418 -12.22 12.34 13.28
C GLN A 418 -11.89 10.89 12.85
N LEU A 419 -10.64 10.64 12.44
CA LEU A 419 -10.18 9.29 12.11
C LEU A 419 -10.08 8.40 13.35
N ALA A 420 -9.58 8.94 14.47
CA ALA A 420 -9.50 8.21 15.74
C ALA A 420 -10.91 7.82 16.22
N GLU A 421 -11.85 8.77 16.26
CA GLU A 421 -13.25 8.51 16.60
C GLU A 421 -13.86 7.44 15.69
N LYS A 422 -13.70 7.59 14.37
CA LYS A 422 -14.28 6.63 13.43
C LYS A 422 -13.65 5.24 13.53
N GLY A 423 -12.33 5.17 13.73
CA GLY A 423 -11.61 3.93 13.96
C GLY A 423 -12.05 3.26 15.26
N TRP A 424 -12.25 4.04 16.33
CA TRP A 424 -12.72 3.54 17.62
C TRP A 424 -14.15 2.96 17.53
N GLU A 425 -15.06 3.61 16.80
CA GLU A 425 -16.41 3.09 16.55
C GLU A 425 -16.37 1.70 15.89
N ILE A 426 -15.55 1.54 14.84
CA ILE A 426 -15.42 0.27 14.12
C ILE A 426 -14.74 -0.78 15.00
N PHE A 427 -13.72 -0.39 15.76
CA PHE A 427 -13.05 -1.26 16.74
C PHE A 427 -14.06 -1.80 17.77
N GLN A 428 -14.89 -0.94 18.35
CA GLN A 428 -15.92 -1.36 19.31
C GLN A 428 -16.94 -2.33 18.70
N GLU A 429 -17.25 -2.22 17.41
CA GLU A 429 -18.09 -3.18 16.71
C GLU A 429 -17.41 -4.55 16.53
N ILE A 430 -16.11 -4.59 16.30
CA ILE A 430 -15.33 -5.84 16.27
C ILE A 430 -15.35 -6.51 17.65
N GLU A 431 -15.16 -5.72 18.70
CA GLU A 431 -15.20 -6.22 20.07
C GLU A 431 -16.59 -6.78 20.45
N ARG A 432 -17.68 -6.15 19.99
CA ARG A 432 -19.04 -6.69 20.15
C ARG A 432 -19.25 -8.05 19.46
N GLN A 433 -18.48 -8.34 18.41
CA GLN A 433 -18.52 -9.62 17.71
C GLN A 433 -17.64 -10.70 18.35
N GLY A 434 -16.96 -10.39 19.46
CA GLY A 434 -16.09 -11.32 20.16
C GLY A 434 -14.62 -11.25 19.75
N GLY A 435 -14.17 -10.12 19.21
CA GLY A 435 -12.76 -9.88 18.86
C GLY A 435 -12.45 -10.09 17.39
N MET A 436 -11.19 -9.83 17.03
CA MET A 436 -10.75 -9.78 15.63
C MET A 436 -10.76 -11.16 14.97
N LEU A 437 -10.39 -12.20 15.72
CA LEU A 437 -10.44 -13.58 15.19
C LEU A 437 -11.88 -13.98 14.83
N ALA A 438 -12.85 -13.64 15.68
CA ALA A 438 -14.26 -13.90 15.42
C ALA A 438 -14.77 -13.12 14.20
N ALA A 439 -14.41 -11.84 14.08
CA ALA A 439 -14.79 -10.98 12.96
C ALA A 439 -14.19 -11.42 11.61
N LEU A 440 -12.97 -11.98 11.62
CA LEU A 440 -12.36 -12.61 10.44
C LEU A 440 -13.11 -13.89 10.04
N LYS A 441 -13.39 -14.77 11.01
CA LYS A 441 -14.08 -16.06 10.76
C LYS A 441 -15.52 -15.89 10.30
N SER A 442 -16.21 -14.85 10.74
CA SER A 442 -17.58 -14.55 10.31
C SER A 442 -17.64 -13.99 8.87
N GLY A 443 -16.51 -13.58 8.30
CA GLY A 443 -16.44 -12.88 7.02
C GLY A 443 -16.84 -11.40 7.10
N TRP A 444 -17.08 -10.87 8.31
CA TRP A 444 -17.51 -9.49 8.49
C TRP A 444 -16.45 -8.50 8.00
N VAL A 445 -15.17 -8.74 8.31
CA VAL A 445 -14.05 -7.87 7.85
C VAL A 445 -14.02 -7.76 6.33
N ALA A 446 -14.11 -8.89 5.61
CA ALA A 446 -14.17 -8.90 4.15
C ALA A 446 -15.38 -8.12 3.62
N GLY A 447 -16.56 -8.33 4.22
CA GLY A 447 -17.78 -7.60 3.86
C GLY A 447 -17.68 -6.08 4.06
N GLN A 448 -17.04 -5.63 5.15
CA GLN A 448 -16.80 -4.20 5.40
C GLN A 448 -15.86 -3.58 4.37
N ILE A 449 -14.79 -4.29 4.01
CA ILE A 449 -13.83 -3.85 2.99
C ILE A 449 -14.51 -3.77 1.62
N ASP A 450 -15.30 -4.78 1.25
CA ASP A 450 -16.03 -4.82 -0.03
C ASP A 450 -17.05 -3.69 -0.16
N SER A 451 -17.80 -3.42 0.91
CA SER A 451 -18.75 -2.32 0.98
C SER A 451 -18.06 -0.98 0.74
N ALA A 452 -16.92 -0.74 1.39
CA ALA A 452 -16.17 0.50 1.23
C ALA A 452 -15.42 0.61 -0.11
N PHE A 453 -14.98 -0.51 -0.67
CA PHE A 453 -14.26 -0.54 -1.95
C PHE A 453 -15.19 -0.33 -3.15
N THR A 454 -16.46 -0.76 -3.06
CA THR A 454 -17.45 -0.61 -4.15
C THR A 454 -17.58 0.83 -4.69
N PRO A 455 -17.80 1.88 -3.88
CA PRO A 455 -17.82 3.25 -4.38
C PRO A 455 -16.45 3.70 -4.90
N ARG A 456 -15.34 3.25 -4.30
CA ARG A 456 -13.99 3.57 -4.79
C ARG A 456 -13.72 2.98 -6.17
N ALA A 457 -14.11 1.74 -6.41
CA ALA A 457 -13.98 1.10 -7.71
C ALA A 457 -14.72 1.89 -8.80
N LYS A 458 -15.90 2.43 -8.49
CA LYS A 458 -16.64 3.34 -9.40
C LYS A 458 -15.88 4.65 -9.65
N ASP A 459 -15.31 5.24 -8.60
CA ASP A 459 -14.50 6.47 -8.73
C ASP A 459 -13.23 6.25 -9.55
N ILE A 460 -12.56 5.10 -9.41
CA ILE A 460 -11.43 4.67 -10.24
C ILE A 460 -11.87 4.47 -11.70
N ALA A 461 -12.96 3.72 -11.93
CA ALA A 461 -13.48 3.43 -13.26
C ALA A 461 -13.86 4.70 -14.05
N ARG A 462 -14.35 5.73 -13.33
CA ARG A 462 -14.71 7.04 -13.89
C ARG A 462 -13.55 8.05 -13.91
N ARG A 463 -12.36 7.64 -13.47
CA ARG A 463 -11.17 8.49 -13.28
C ARG A 463 -11.39 9.70 -12.35
N LYS A 464 -12.38 9.64 -11.47
CA LYS A 464 -12.46 10.59 -10.35
C LYS A 464 -11.28 10.39 -9.40
N GLN A 465 -10.80 9.15 -9.29
CA GLN A 465 -9.50 8.81 -8.76
C GLN A 465 -8.58 8.38 -9.92
N GLY A 466 -8.04 9.38 -10.62
CA GLY A 466 -7.10 9.19 -11.72
C GLY A 466 -5.80 8.49 -11.29
N ILE A 467 -5.20 7.74 -12.20
CA ILE A 467 -3.96 6.98 -11.98
C ILE A 467 -2.98 7.39 -13.07
N THR A 468 -2.09 8.32 -12.72
CA THR A 468 -1.05 8.83 -13.61
C THR A 468 -0.18 7.70 -14.16
N GLY A 469 0.06 7.72 -15.47
CA GLY A 469 0.80 6.69 -16.22
C GLY A 469 -0.06 5.50 -16.66
N VAL A 470 -1.29 5.35 -16.14
CA VAL A 470 -2.15 4.19 -16.40
C VAL A 470 -3.53 4.58 -16.91
N SER A 471 -4.37 5.16 -16.06
CA SER A 471 -5.70 5.64 -16.46
C SER A 471 -5.66 7.09 -16.93
N GLU A 472 -4.67 7.87 -16.49
CA GLU A 472 -4.44 9.23 -16.96
C GLU A 472 -3.00 9.37 -17.45
N PHE A 473 -2.86 9.98 -18.62
CA PHE A 473 -1.57 10.19 -19.30
C PHE A 473 -0.79 8.90 -19.56
N PRO A 474 -1.44 7.80 -20.02
CA PRO A 474 -0.71 6.58 -20.32
C PRO A 474 0.16 6.74 -21.57
N ASP A 475 1.34 6.14 -21.54
CA ASP A 475 2.19 5.97 -22.72
C ASP A 475 2.03 4.56 -23.29
N VAL A 476 1.35 4.43 -24.42
CA VAL A 476 1.15 3.14 -25.12
C VAL A 476 2.44 2.58 -25.74
N ASN A 477 3.49 3.41 -25.87
CA ASN A 477 4.78 3.04 -26.43
C ASN A 477 5.86 2.91 -25.34
N GLU A 478 5.46 2.85 -24.06
CA GLU A 478 6.36 2.66 -22.92
C GLU A 478 7.32 1.48 -23.19
N GLN A 479 8.58 1.67 -22.84
CA GLN A 479 9.56 0.59 -22.93
C GLN A 479 9.48 -0.28 -21.67
N PRO A 480 9.46 -1.62 -21.80
CA PRO A 480 9.43 -2.50 -20.65
C PRO A 480 10.74 -2.36 -19.85
N VAL A 481 10.61 -2.42 -18.53
CA VAL A 481 11.78 -2.55 -17.64
C VAL A 481 12.29 -3.98 -17.75
N GLU A 482 13.54 -4.15 -18.15
CA GLU A 482 14.16 -5.47 -18.27
C GLU A 482 14.62 -5.97 -16.90
N HIS A 483 14.20 -7.20 -16.56
CA HIS A 483 14.69 -7.90 -15.38
C HIS A 483 15.43 -9.16 -15.79
N SER A 484 16.48 -9.49 -15.05
CA SER A 484 17.17 -10.76 -15.24
C SER A 484 16.26 -11.91 -14.78
N PRO A 485 16.09 -12.97 -15.59
CA PRO A 485 15.32 -14.12 -15.18
C PRO A 485 16.00 -14.83 -14.01
N VAL A 486 15.21 -15.34 -13.09
CA VAL A 486 15.69 -16.04 -11.91
C VAL A 486 15.59 -17.54 -12.14
N ASP A 487 16.71 -18.26 -12.03
CA ASP A 487 16.74 -19.72 -12.09
C ASP A 487 16.21 -20.33 -10.78
N LEU A 488 14.88 -20.36 -10.66
CA LEU A 488 14.21 -20.94 -9.49
C LEU A 488 14.49 -22.44 -9.33
N ALA A 489 14.70 -23.16 -10.43
CA ALA A 489 14.98 -24.60 -10.38
C ALA A 489 16.37 -24.86 -9.78
N GLY A 490 17.39 -24.17 -10.27
CA GLY A 490 18.75 -24.22 -9.72
C GLY A 490 18.81 -23.73 -8.27
N ILE A 491 18.07 -22.67 -7.94
CA ILE A 491 17.96 -22.18 -6.55
C ILE A 491 17.32 -23.24 -5.65
N ALA A 492 16.24 -23.90 -6.10
CA ALA A 492 15.59 -24.93 -5.31
C ALA A 492 16.50 -26.15 -5.08
N GLU A 493 17.27 -26.57 -6.09
CA GLU A 493 18.28 -27.62 -5.97
C GLU A 493 19.39 -27.23 -4.98
N ALA A 494 19.95 -26.03 -5.12
CA ALA A 494 20.96 -25.52 -4.22
C ALA A 494 20.45 -25.41 -2.77
N SER A 495 19.19 -24.97 -2.60
CA SER A 495 18.52 -24.91 -1.30
C SER A 495 18.40 -26.29 -0.66
N ARG A 496 17.88 -27.29 -1.39
CA ARG A 496 17.83 -28.70 -0.94
C ARG A 496 19.19 -29.21 -0.49
N ALA A 497 20.23 -28.96 -1.27
CA ALA A 497 21.59 -29.38 -0.94
C ALA A 497 22.16 -28.68 0.30
N ARG A 498 21.81 -27.41 0.56
CA ARG A 498 22.17 -26.71 1.81
C ARG A 498 21.41 -27.30 3.01
N THR A 499 20.09 -27.42 2.91
CA THR A 499 19.25 -27.97 3.98
C THR A 499 19.65 -29.40 4.35
N THR A 500 19.95 -30.26 3.37
CA THR A 500 20.42 -31.64 3.64
C THR A 500 21.76 -31.65 4.37
N ARG A 501 22.66 -30.70 4.08
CA ARG A 501 23.94 -30.57 4.79
C ARG A 501 23.79 -30.01 6.20
N ALA A 502 22.90 -29.02 6.37
CA ALA A 502 22.60 -28.40 7.66
C ALA A 502 21.87 -29.37 8.61
N ARG A 503 21.04 -30.27 8.05
CA ARG A 503 20.23 -31.22 8.80
C ARG A 503 21.11 -32.16 9.62
N GLN A 504 21.28 -31.83 10.90
CA GLN A 504 21.87 -32.72 11.88
C GLN A 504 20.81 -33.68 12.44
N ALA A 505 21.25 -34.84 12.93
CA ALA A 505 20.41 -35.73 13.72
C ALA A 505 20.21 -35.13 15.11
N VAL A 506 19.37 -34.10 15.20
CA VAL A 506 18.98 -33.44 16.45
C VAL A 506 17.88 -34.26 17.11
N ASP A 507 18.01 -34.52 18.42
CA ASP A 507 16.95 -35.17 19.20
C ASP A 507 15.83 -34.17 19.46
N LEU A 508 14.80 -34.20 18.62
CA LEU A 508 13.59 -33.38 18.76
C LEU A 508 12.60 -34.08 19.70
N SER A 509 13.00 -34.17 20.97
CA SER A 509 12.20 -34.73 22.06
C SER A 509 10.81 -34.07 22.10
N ARG A 510 9.77 -34.87 21.84
CA ARG A 510 8.37 -34.39 21.86
C ARG A 510 7.99 -33.82 23.22
N SER A 511 8.49 -34.42 24.31
CA SER A 511 8.23 -33.95 25.66
C SER A 511 8.77 -32.54 25.92
N SER A 512 9.88 -32.15 25.27
CA SER A 512 10.43 -30.80 25.40
C SER A 512 9.56 -29.78 24.68
N PHE A 513 9.16 -30.07 23.44
CA PHE A 513 8.29 -29.18 22.65
C PHE A 513 6.87 -29.06 23.20
N ASP A 514 6.36 -30.07 23.90
CA ASP A 514 5.05 -29.99 24.57
C ASP A 514 5.11 -29.19 25.89
N ALA A 515 6.29 -29.02 26.49
CA ALA A 515 6.47 -28.34 27.78
C ALA A 515 6.95 -26.88 27.64
N GLU A 516 8.01 -26.66 26.84
CA GLU A 516 8.61 -25.34 26.61
C GLU A 516 8.92 -25.17 25.10
N PRO A 517 7.90 -25.02 24.24
CA PRO A 517 8.05 -24.91 22.79
C PRO A 517 9.12 -23.92 22.31
N VAL A 518 9.19 -22.73 22.93
CA VAL A 518 10.13 -21.68 22.50
C VAL A 518 11.58 -22.07 22.83
N ALA A 519 11.85 -22.48 24.06
CA ALA A 519 13.20 -22.91 24.48
C ALA A 519 13.66 -24.12 23.66
N ALA A 520 12.80 -25.12 23.49
CA ALA A 520 13.09 -26.31 22.69
C ALA A 520 13.37 -25.96 21.22
N ALA A 521 12.65 -25.01 20.63
CA ALA A 521 12.90 -24.55 19.26
C ALA A 521 14.27 -23.87 19.14
N ILE A 522 14.66 -23.04 20.10
CA ILE A 522 15.95 -22.35 20.14
C ILE A 522 17.09 -23.37 20.27
N GLU A 523 17.01 -24.30 21.23
CA GLU A 523 18.00 -25.38 21.40
C GLU A 523 18.13 -26.23 20.14
N ALA A 524 17.01 -26.57 19.51
CA ALA A 524 17.01 -27.31 18.26
C ALA A 524 17.69 -26.52 17.13
N ALA A 525 17.38 -25.23 16.99
CA ALA A 525 18.00 -24.34 16.01
C ALA A 525 19.52 -24.19 16.24
N GLU A 526 19.94 -24.07 17.50
CA GLU A 526 21.36 -24.02 17.88
C GLU A 526 22.08 -25.33 17.51
N ALA A 527 21.41 -26.47 17.66
CA ALA A 527 21.89 -27.78 17.21
C ALA A 527 21.82 -28.01 15.68
N GLY A 528 21.34 -27.02 14.90
CA GLY A 528 21.28 -27.09 13.44
C GLY A 528 19.98 -27.66 12.87
N ALA A 529 18.91 -27.74 13.67
CA ALA A 529 17.59 -28.05 13.14
C ALA A 529 17.12 -26.97 12.16
N THR A 530 16.39 -27.41 11.14
CA THR A 530 15.83 -26.58 10.07
C THR A 530 14.43 -26.09 10.40
N ILE A 531 13.93 -25.09 9.65
CA ILE A 531 12.54 -24.59 9.79
C ILE A 531 11.54 -25.74 9.71
N GLY A 532 11.64 -26.62 8.71
CA GLY A 532 10.70 -27.73 8.53
C GLY A 532 10.75 -28.75 9.66
N GLN A 533 11.93 -29.02 10.20
CA GLN A 533 12.08 -29.90 11.38
C GLN A 533 11.43 -29.32 12.63
N ILE A 534 11.68 -28.04 12.93
CA ILE A 534 11.09 -27.35 14.08
C ILE A 534 9.57 -27.23 13.90
N ALA A 535 9.09 -26.82 12.72
CA ALA A 535 7.67 -26.73 12.41
C ALA A 535 6.95 -28.08 12.54
N SER A 536 7.59 -29.18 12.12
CA SER A 536 7.06 -30.53 12.28
C SER A 536 6.93 -30.93 13.77
N ALA A 537 7.92 -30.58 14.60
CA ALA A 537 7.88 -30.80 16.04
C ALA A 537 6.75 -29.98 16.71
N LEU A 538 6.49 -28.77 16.22
CA LEU A 538 5.37 -27.90 16.60
C LEU A 538 4.01 -28.32 15.98
N ARG A 539 3.94 -29.49 15.34
CA ARG A 539 2.71 -30.09 14.77
C ARG A 539 2.06 -29.29 13.64
N PHE A 540 2.87 -28.55 12.87
CA PHE A 540 2.38 -27.91 11.63
C PHE A 540 1.76 -28.96 10.70
N HIS A 541 0.63 -28.59 10.09
CA HIS A 541 -0.16 -29.38 9.14
C HIS A 541 -0.74 -30.70 9.71
N GLN A 542 -0.69 -30.91 11.02
CA GLN A 542 -1.24 -32.11 11.69
C GLN A 542 -2.63 -31.86 12.30
N VAL A 543 -3.01 -30.60 12.52
CA VAL A 543 -4.32 -30.20 13.06
C VAL A 543 -5.02 -29.29 12.06
N GLU A 544 -6.29 -29.53 11.79
CA GLU A 544 -7.08 -28.67 10.90
C GLU A 544 -7.29 -27.28 11.52
N SER A 545 -6.90 -26.23 10.79
CA SER A 545 -7.28 -24.83 11.09
C SER A 545 -8.65 -24.51 10.49
N ALA A 546 -9.33 -23.48 10.99
CA ALA A 546 -10.47 -22.95 10.25
C ALA A 546 -9.98 -22.34 8.92
N SER A 547 -10.83 -22.42 7.90
CA SER A 547 -10.62 -21.74 6.62
C SER A 547 -11.53 -20.51 6.57
N ILE A 548 -10.94 -19.36 6.24
CA ILE A 548 -11.67 -18.12 5.93
C ILE A 548 -11.41 -17.72 4.48
N THR A 549 -12.24 -16.82 3.95
CA THR A 549 -11.96 -16.20 2.65
C THR A 549 -10.73 -15.29 2.80
N PRO A 550 -9.63 -15.53 2.07
CA PRO A 550 -8.47 -14.66 2.11
C PRO A 550 -8.81 -13.27 1.56
N LEU A 551 -8.18 -12.25 2.11
CA LEU A 551 -8.30 -10.87 1.63
C LEU A 551 -7.35 -10.66 0.43
N PRO A 552 -7.88 -10.45 -0.79
CA PRO A 552 -7.04 -10.28 -1.97
C PRO A 552 -6.44 -8.88 -2.02
N CYS A 553 -5.19 -8.74 -2.45
CA CYS A 553 -4.64 -7.43 -2.79
C CYS A 553 -5.37 -6.85 -4.00
N ARG A 554 -5.89 -5.61 -3.89
CA ARG A 554 -6.61 -4.89 -4.94
C ARG A 554 -5.82 -3.66 -5.37
N ARG A 555 -5.02 -3.78 -6.43
CA ARG A 555 -4.30 -2.62 -6.97
C ARG A 555 -5.25 -1.73 -7.75
N PHE A 556 -5.18 -0.43 -7.53
CA PHE A 556 -6.09 0.52 -8.18
C PHE A 556 -5.90 0.53 -9.71
N ALA A 557 -4.68 0.30 -10.18
CA ALA A 557 -4.33 0.31 -11.60
C ALA A 557 -4.71 -0.96 -12.35
N GLU A 558 -4.82 -2.08 -11.64
CA GLU A 558 -4.96 -3.42 -12.23
C GLU A 558 -6.09 -3.55 -13.27
N PRO A 559 -7.30 -2.97 -13.07
CA PRO A 559 -8.35 -3.06 -14.07
C PRO A 559 -7.98 -2.40 -15.42
N PHE A 560 -7.24 -1.29 -15.40
CA PHE A 560 -6.77 -0.61 -16.62
C PHE A 560 -5.54 -1.30 -17.22
N GLU A 561 -4.62 -1.78 -16.38
CA GLU A 561 -3.48 -2.57 -16.83
C GLU A 561 -3.92 -3.82 -17.58
N ALA A 562 -4.97 -4.51 -17.11
CA ALA A 562 -5.54 -5.67 -17.80
C ALA A 562 -6.06 -5.34 -19.22
N LEU A 563 -6.59 -4.14 -19.45
CA LEU A 563 -6.99 -3.69 -20.79
C LEU A 563 -5.77 -3.51 -21.69
N ARG A 564 -4.73 -2.86 -21.16
CA ARG A 564 -3.47 -2.65 -21.87
C ARG A 564 -2.77 -3.97 -22.18
N ASP A 565 -2.68 -4.88 -21.23
CA ASP A 565 -2.13 -6.23 -21.41
C ASP A 565 -2.85 -6.99 -22.53
N ALA A 566 -4.19 -6.92 -22.59
CA ALA A 566 -4.96 -7.54 -23.67
C ALA A 566 -4.67 -6.89 -25.04
N SER A 567 -4.54 -5.56 -25.08
CA SER A 567 -4.17 -4.85 -26.30
C SER A 567 -2.74 -5.17 -26.77
N ASP A 568 -1.78 -5.31 -25.86
CA ASP A 568 -0.39 -5.69 -26.17
C ASP A 568 -0.36 -7.11 -26.75
N ALA A 569 -1.11 -8.05 -26.18
CA ALA A 569 -1.23 -9.41 -26.70
C ALA A 569 -1.81 -9.43 -28.13
N CYS A 570 -2.75 -8.54 -28.43
CA CYS A 570 -3.28 -8.36 -29.79
C CYS A 570 -2.19 -7.86 -30.75
N GLN A 571 -1.37 -6.88 -30.34
CA GLN A 571 -0.25 -6.38 -31.14
C GLN A 571 0.78 -7.49 -31.44
N VAL A 572 1.12 -8.31 -30.43
CA VAL A 572 2.06 -9.43 -30.62
C VAL A 572 1.49 -10.49 -31.58
N ALA A 573 0.19 -10.79 -31.50
CA ALA A 573 -0.43 -11.82 -32.35
C ALA A 573 -0.77 -11.35 -33.77
N GLY A 574 -1.22 -10.10 -33.93
CA GLY A 574 -1.78 -9.56 -35.17
C GLY A 574 -0.96 -8.44 -35.81
N GLY A 575 0.14 -8.00 -35.20
CA GLY A 575 1.04 -6.95 -35.69
C GLY A 575 0.58 -5.52 -35.40
N GLN A 576 -0.63 -5.33 -34.88
CA GLN A 576 -1.20 -4.00 -34.59
C GLN A 576 -2.12 -4.05 -33.37
N ARG A 577 -2.21 -2.93 -32.66
CA ARG A 577 -3.20 -2.72 -31.59
C ARG A 577 -4.59 -2.48 -32.21
N PRO A 578 -5.68 -2.58 -31.44
CA PRO A 578 -6.95 -1.98 -31.86
C PRO A 578 -6.76 -0.47 -32.09
N GLN A 579 -7.27 0.03 -33.22
CA GLN A 579 -7.03 1.41 -33.68
C GLN A 579 -8.31 2.24 -33.65
N VAL A 580 -8.17 3.50 -33.22
CA VAL A 580 -9.22 4.52 -33.32
C VAL A 580 -8.71 5.69 -34.15
N PHE A 581 -9.58 6.35 -34.91
CA PHE A 581 -9.22 7.49 -35.75
C PHE A 581 -9.94 8.76 -35.29
N LEU A 582 -9.21 9.84 -35.02
CA LEU A 582 -9.81 11.12 -34.64
C LEU A 582 -10.24 11.93 -35.87
N ALA A 583 -11.55 12.12 -36.01
CA ALA A 583 -12.17 13.01 -36.98
C ALA A 583 -12.36 14.41 -36.35
N ASN A 584 -11.27 15.18 -36.31
CA ASN A 584 -11.23 16.53 -35.73
C ASN A 584 -11.89 17.56 -36.67
N MET A 585 -12.87 18.31 -36.16
CA MET A 585 -13.61 19.31 -36.95
C MET A 585 -13.44 20.73 -36.42
N GLY A 586 -13.39 21.69 -37.35
CA GLY A 586 -13.28 23.11 -37.06
C GLY A 586 -11.84 23.58 -36.77
N PRO A 587 -11.68 24.85 -36.33
CA PRO A 587 -10.38 25.41 -35.98
C PRO A 587 -9.69 24.64 -34.84
N LEU A 588 -8.35 24.72 -34.78
CA LEU A 588 -7.53 24.03 -33.76
C LEU A 588 -8.05 24.22 -32.31
N ALA A 589 -8.45 25.44 -31.98
CA ALA A 589 -8.98 25.78 -30.64
C ALA A 589 -10.27 25.02 -30.27
N HIS A 590 -11.02 24.53 -31.25
CA HIS A 590 -12.30 23.85 -31.03
C HIS A 590 -12.14 22.36 -30.76
N TYR A 591 -11.12 21.70 -31.33
CA TYR A 591 -10.95 20.25 -31.17
C TYR A 591 -9.79 19.85 -30.26
N THR A 592 -8.75 20.68 -30.04
CA THR A 592 -7.52 20.28 -29.34
C THR A 592 -7.77 19.64 -27.97
N ALA A 593 -8.61 20.26 -27.14
CA ALA A 593 -8.91 19.74 -25.80
C ALA A 593 -9.67 18.40 -25.85
N ARG A 594 -10.61 18.23 -26.80
CA ARG A 594 -11.38 16.99 -26.99
C ARG A 594 -10.53 15.88 -27.60
N ALA A 595 -9.68 16.22 -28.56
CA ALA A 595 -8.72 15.30 -29.15
C ALA A 595 -7.72 14.80 -28.10
N ALA A 596 -7.16 15.70 -27.28
CA ALA A 596 -6.28 15.32 -26.18
C ALA A 596 -6.97 14.42 -25.15
N TYR A 597 -8.22 14.75 -24.78
CA TYR A 597 -9.04 13.90 -23.91
C TYR A 597 -9.30 12.52 -24.55
N ALA A 598 -9.66 12.46 -25.83
CA ALA A 598 -9.91 11.21 -26.54
C ALA A 598 -8.64 10.34 -26.61
N LYS A 599 -7.49 10.93 -26.93
CA LYS A 599 -6.20 10.22 -26.93
C LYS A 599 -5.94 9.56 -25.59
N ASN A 600 -6.06 10.34 -24.51
CA ASN A 600 -5.87 9.86 -23.14
C ASN A 600 -6.94 8.82 -22.73
N PHE A 601 -8.17 8.97 -23.21
CA PHE A 601 -9.26 8.03 -22.99
C PHE A 601 -8.91 6.65 -23.57
N PHE A 602 -8.60 6.62 -24.87
CA PHE A 602 -8.34 5.39 -25.63
C PHE A 602 -7.00 4.74 -25.28
N ALA A 603 -5.96 5.53 -25.05
CA ALA A 603 -4.65 5.04 -24.65
C ALA A 603 -4.67 4.28 -23.31
N ALA A 604 -5.59 4.61 -22.39
CA ALA A 604 -5.76 3.84 -21.14
C ALA A 604 -6.32 2.44 -21.36
N GLY A 605 -7.01 2.21 -22.48
CA GLY A 605 -7.43 0.88 -22.92
C GLY A 605 -6.40 0.19 -23.83
N GLY A 606 -5.26 0.84 -24.10
CA GLY A 606 -4.22 0.32 -24.99
C GLY A 606 -4.48 0.54 -26.48
N PHE A 607 -5.54 1.26 -26.86
CA PHE A 607 -5.81 1.58 -28.26
C PHE A 607 -4.71 2.47 -28.86
N GLU A 608 -4.36 2.21 -30.11
CA GLU A 608 -3.56 3.12 -30.92
C GLU A 608 -4.48 4.20 -31.53
N VAL A 609 -4.09 5.46 -31.37
CA VAL A 609 -4.90 6.61 -31.80
C VAL A 609 -4.28 7.23 -33.04
N LEU A 610 -5.03 7.20 -34.15
CA LEU A 610 -4.65 7.72 -35.45
C LEU A 610 -5.33 9.07 -35.71
N GLY A 611 -4.66 9.94 -36.47
CA GLY A 611 -5.21 11.22 -36.92
C GLY A 611 -5.07 12.35 -35.88
N ASP A 612 -4.25 13.35 -36.22
CA ASP A 612 -3.98 14.51 -35.35
C ASP A 612 -4.36 15.86 -35.99
N ALA A 613 -4.61 15.86 -37.29
CA ALA A 613 -4.96 17.06 -38.04
C ALA A 613 -6.47 17.33 -37.98
N GLY A 614 -6.84 18.61 -38.10
CA GLY A 614 -8.22 19.03 -38.36
C GLY A 614 -8.59 18.86 -39.83
N PHE A 615 -9.85 18.53 -40.10
CA PHE A 615 -10.38 18.37 -41.47
C PHE A 615 -11.22 19.58 -41.87
N ALA A 616 -11.15 19.95 -43.15
CA ALA A 616 -11.88 21.08 -43.71
C ALA A 616 -13.39 20.83 -43.74
N ASP A 617 -13.80 19.61 -44.06
CA ASP A 617 -15.19 19.16 -44.17
C ASP A 617 -15.34 17.67 -43.85
N ALA A 618 -16.59 17.20 -43.82
CA ALA A 618 -16.91 15.83 -43.47
C ALA A 618 -16.50 14.79 -44.53
N ASP A 619 -16.35 15.17 -45.81
CA ASP A 619 -15.88 14.26 -46.87
C ASP A 619 -14.39 13.99 -46.71
N ALA A 620 -13.61 15.02 -46.43
CA ALA A 620 -12.18 14.91 -46.15
C ALA A 620 -11.90 14.02 -44.94
N ALA A 621 -12.67 14.20 -43.85
CA ALA A 621 -12.58 13.37 -42.65
C ALA A 621 -12.92 11.90 -42.93
N ALA A 622 -13.99 11.64 -43.68
CA ALA A 622 -14.42 10.28 -44.03
C ALA A 622 -13.44 9.57 -44.97
N ALA A 623 -12.86 10.28 -45.93
CA ALA A 623 -11.80 9.74 -46.80
C ALA A 623 -10.53 9.41 -46.00
N ALA A 624 -10.12 10.29 -45.09
CA ALA A 624 -8.97 10.04 -44.22
C ALA A 624 -9.20 8.86 -43.27
N PHE A 625 -10.41 8.75 -42.69
CA PHE A 625 -10.82 7.59 -41.90
C PHE A 625 -10.67 6.28 -42.69
N LYS A 626 -11.24 6.22 -43.90
CA LYS A 626 -11.15 5.03 -44.76
C LYS A 626 -9.71 4.64 -45.08
N ASN A 627 -8.84 5.62 -45.31
CA ASN A 627 -7.43 5.39 -45.60
C ASN A 627 -6.63 4.94 -44.36
N SER A 628 -7.10 5.27 -43.15
CA SER A 628 -6.43 4.91 -41.90
C SER A 628 -6.52 3.41 -41.58
N GLY A 629 -7.55 2.72 -42.09
CA GLY A 629 -7.82 1.32 -41.77
C GLY A 629 -8.42 1.07 -40.38
N ALA A 630 -8.62 2.12 -39.57
CA ALA A 630 -9.24 2.00 -38.25
C ALA A 630 -10.70 1.51 -38.34
N GLY A 631 -11.14 0.72 -37.36
CA GLY A 631 -12.53 0.28 -37.25
C GLY A 631 -13.45 1.29 -36.57
N ILE A 632 -12.88 2.22 -35.80
CA ILE A 632 -13.59 3.14 -34.92
C ILE A 632 -13.24 4.58 -35.29
N ALA A 633 -14.25 5.43 -35.47
CA ALA A 633 -14.08 6.85 -35.73
C ALA A 633 -14.51 7.69 -34.52
N VAL A 634 -13.75 8.72 -34.17
CA VAL A 634 -13.97 9.55 -32.99
C VAL A 634 -14.13 11.01 -33.39
N ILE A 635 -15.33 11.56 -33.23
CA ILE A 635 -15.65 12.93 -33.57
C ILE A 635 -15.22 13.86 -32.43
N CYS A 636 -14.32 14.80 -32.74
CA CYS A 636 -13.84 15.82 -31.82
C CYS A 636 -14.12 17.22 -32.36
N SER A 637 -14.94 18.01 -31.65
CA SER A 637 -15.22 19.41 -31.98
C SER A 637 -15.66 20.16 -30.71
N SER A 638 -16.06 21.43 -30.85
CA SER A 638 -16.65 22.20 -29.76
C SER A 638 -18.15 21.95 -29.63
N ASP A 639 -18.68 22.05 -28.41
CA ASP A 639 -20.13 21.89 -28.14
C ASP A 639 -21.00 22.81 -29.01
N LYS A 640 -20.49 24.00 -29.38
CA LYS A 640 -21.17 24.96 -30.26
C LYS A 640 -21.33 24.47 -31.70
N LEU A 641 -20.37 23.68 -32.20
CA LEU A 641 -20.36 23.20 -33.59
C LEU A 641 -21.03 21.84 -33.74
N TYR A 642 -21.18 21.06 -32.65
CA TYR A 642 -21.74 19.71 -32.74
C TYR A 642 -23.12 19.63 -33.42
N PRO A 643 -24.09 20.51 -33.16
CA PRO A 643 -25.39 20.44 -33.83
C PRO A 643 -25.32 20.54 -35.35
N GLU A 644 -24.33 21.25 -35.88
CA GLU A 644 -24.12 21.46 -37.32
C GLU A 644 -23.26 20.34 -37.92
N THR A 645 -22.18 19.94 -37.24
CA THR A 645 -21.17 19.05 -37.82
C THR A 645 -21.48 17.56 -37.64
N VAL A 646 -22.12 17.17 -36.53
CA VAL A 646 -22.26 15.75 -36.15
C VAL A 646 -23.17 14.97 -37.08
N PRO A 647 -24.37 15.46 -37.45
CA PRO A 647 -25.30 14.67 -38.26
C PRO A 647 -24.71 14.25 -39.61
N GLU A 648 -24.03 15.19 -40.30
CA GLU A 648 -23.40 14.91 -41.59
C GLU A 648 -22.16 14.02 -41.44
N LEU A 649 -21.28 14.34 -40.46
CA LEU A 649 -20.02 13.62 -40.29
C LEU A 649 -20.23 12.17 -39.84
N ALA A 650 -21.13 11.92 -38.88
CA ALA A 650 -21.41 10.57 -38.40
C ALA A 650 -21.92 9.66 -39.53
N ALA A 651 -22.85 10.17 -40.35
CA ALA A 651 -23.38 9.45 -41.50
C ALA A 651 -22.29 9.11 -42.53
N LYS A 652 -21.40 10.06 -42.84
CA LYS A 652 -20.28 9.84 -43.77
C LYS A 652 -19.25 8.86 -43.22
N LEU A 653 -18.94 8.89 -41.92
CA LEU A 653 -18.04 7.93 -41.28
C LEU A 653 -18.60 6.50 -41.33
N LYS A 654 -19.91 6.33 -41.06
CA LYS A 654 -20.59 5.03 -41.22
C LYS A 654 -20.54 4.55 -42.67
N GLN A 655 -20.80 5.41 -43.64
CA GLN A 655 -20.68 5.09 -45.07
C GLN A 655 -19.25 4.73 -45.49
N ALA A 656 -18.24 5.34 -44.84
CA ALA A 656 -16.83 5.03 -45.04
C ALA A 656 -16.38 3.70 -44.40
N GLY A 657 -17.26 3.04 -43.63
CA GLY A 657 -17.03 1.71 -43.06
C GLY A 657 -16.77 1.70 -41.56
N ALA A 658 -17.01 2.78 -40.84
CA ALA A 658 -16.85 2.81 -39.39
C ALA A 658 -17.78 1.79 -38.72
N ARG A 659 -17.21 0.82 -38.00
CA ARG A 659 -17.99 -0.11 -37.17
C ARG A 659 -18.64 0.63 -36.01
N SER A 660 -17.86 1.48 -35.34
CA SER A 660 -18.32 2.35 -34.27
C SER A 660 -17.92 3.81 -34.52
N VAL A 661 -18.85 4.73 -34.26
CA VAL A 661 -18.65 6.18 -34.24
C VAL A 661 -18.86 6.67 -32.82
N VAL A 662 -17.82 7.30 -32.27
CA VAL A 662 -17.80 7.83 -30.91
C VAL A 662 -17.76 9.35 -30.96
N LEU A 663 -18.55 10.03 -30.12
CA LEU A 663 -18.50 11.48 -29.97
C LEU A 663 -17.90 11.87 -28.62
N VAL A 664 -17.01 12.87 -28.61
CA VAL A 664 -16.35 13.37 -27.40
C VAL A 664 -17.10 14.57 -26.82
N GLY A 665 -18.09 14.32 -25.97
CA GLY A 665 -18.94 15.35 -25.40
C GLY A 665 -20.23 14.76 -24.83
N ASN A 666 -20.95 15.56 -24.05
CA ASN A 666 -22.27 15.18 -23.58
C ASN A 666 -23.29 15.43 -24.69
N SER A 667 -24.14 14.44 -24.96
CA SER A 667 -25.20 14.49 -25.97
C SER A 667 -26.30 15.52 -25.67
N GLY A 668 -26.55 15.80 -24.39
CA GLY A 668 -27.64 16.68 -23.96
C GLY A 668 -28.97 16.31 -24.64
N ASP A 669 -29.72 17.31 -25.07
CA ASP A 669 -31.01 17.12 -25.76
C ASP A 669 -30.87 16.60 -27.21
N HIS A 670 -29.64 16.46 -27.72
CA HIS A 670 -29.38 16.04 -29.10
C HIS A 670 -29.14 14.54 -29.26
N GLU A 671 -29.18 13.76 -28.17
CA GLU A 671 -28.83 12.34 -28.19
C GLU A 671 -29.56 11.53 -29.26
N SER A 672 -30.89 11.63 -29.30
CA SER A 672 -31.71 10.87 -30.25
C SER A 672 -31.33 11.18 -31.70
N ASN A 673 -31.17 12.45 -32.03
CA ASN A 673 -30.80 12.91 -33.38
C ASN A 673 -29.39 12.42 -33.76
N TRP A 674 -28.42 12.53 -32.85
CA TRP A 674 -27.05 12.09 -33.14
C TRP A 674 -26.92 10.57 -33.23
N ARG A 675 -27.71 9.81 -32.47
CA ARG A 675 -27.79 8.34 -32.62
C ARG A 675 -28.42 7.95 -33.95
N GLU A 676 -29.50 8.60 -34.38
CA GLU A 676 -30.11 8.39 -35.70
C GLU A 676 -29.14 8.71 -36.84
N ALA A 677 -28.29 9.73 -36.67
CA ALA A 677 -27.24 10.07 -37.63
C ALA A 677 -26.06 9.08 -37.65
N GLY A 678 -25.99 8.13 -36.70
CA GLY A 678 -25.01 7.07 -36.68
C GLY A 678 -23.95 7.17 -35.58
N VAL A 679 -24.10 8.04 -34.57
CA VAL A 679 -23.25 8.02 -33.37
C VAL A 679 -23.65 6.87 -32.45
N ASP A 680 -22.74 5.95 -32.16
CA ASP A 680 -23.02 4.80 -31.30
C ASP A 680 -22.77 5.10 -29.82
N ARG A 681 -21.74 5.90 -29.52
CA ARG A 681 -21.26 6.13 -28.15
C ARG A 681 -20.88 7.59 -27.89
N PHE A 682 -21.02 8.00 -26.64
CA PHE A 682 -20.62 9.32 -26.15
C PHE A 682 -19.60 9.14 -25.02
N ILE A 683 -18.43 9.80 -25.13
CA ILE A 683 -17.41 9.81 -24.06
C ILE A 683 -17.24 11.23 -23.53
N PHE A 684 -17.23 11.37 -22.21
CA PHE A 684 -17.19 12.68 -21.54
C PHE A 684 -16.67 12.55 -20.10
N ILE A 685 -16.31 13.68 -19.48
CA ILE A 685 -15.82 13.71 -18.10
C ILE A 685 -16.84 13.05 -17.16
N SER A 686 -16.39 12.08 -16.35
CA SER A 686 -17.20 11.27 -15.42
C SER A 686 -17.99 10.11 -16.04
N CYS A 687 -17.88 9.83 -17.35
CA CYS A 687 -18.39 8.57 -17.88
C CYS A 687 -17.61 7.38 -17.30
N ASP A 688 -18.20 6.18 -17.35
CA ASP A 688 -17.50 4.96 -16.90
C ASP A 688 -16.45 4.56 -17.94
N VAL A 689 -15.23 5.06 -17.78
CA VAL A 689 -14.15 4.90 -18.75
C VAL A 689 -13.77 3.43 -18.86
N LEU A 690 -13.66 2.74 -17.72
CA LEU A 690 -13.27 1.33 -17.69
C LEU A 690 -14.29 0.45 -18.41
N ALA A 691 -15.59 0.57 -18.08
CA ALA A 691 -16.64 -0.21 -18.73
C ALA A 691 -16.72 0.09 -20.23
N THR A 692 -16.63 1.36 -20.61
CA THR A 692 -16.67 1.77 -22.03
C THR A 692 -15.52 1.16 -22.82
N LEU A 693 -14.28 1.22 -22.31
CA LEU A 693 -13.12 0.64 -22.97
C LEU A 693 -13.21 -0.89 -23.04
N GLN A 694 -13.70 -1.54 -21.99
CA GLN A 694 -13.94 -2.99 -21.99
C GLN A 694 -14.92 -3.43 -23.08
N GLU A 695 -16.04 -2.71 -23.21
CA GLU A 695 -17.03 -2.98 -24.26
C GLU A 695 -16.41 -2.82 -25.65
N MET A 696 -15.69 -1.72 -25.90
CA MET A 696 -15.08 -1.46 -27.20
C MET A 696 -13.99 -2.50 -27.54
N LEU A 697 -13.19 -2.94 -26.56
CA LEU A 697 -12.22 -4.02 -26.78
C LEU A 697 -12.88 -5.38 -27.05
N ARG A 698 -14.09 -5.66 -26.53
CA ARG A 698 -14.86 -6.85 -26.91
C ARG A 698 -15.38 -6.77 -28.33
N GLU A 699 -15.86 -5.60 -28.75
CA GLU A 699 -16.32 -5.36 -30.13
C GLU A 699 -15.19 -5.54 -31.15
N GLU A 700 -13.96 -5.19 -30.76
CA GLU A 700 -12.74 -5.39 -31.54
C GLU A 700 -12.14 -6.80 -31.39
N ASN A 701 -12.83 -7.74 -30.71
CA ASN A 701 -12.41 -9.12 -30.45
C ASN A 701 -11.06 -9.24 -29.69
N VAL A 702 -10.69 -8.22 -28.93
CA VAL A 702 -9.48 -8.21 -28.09
C VAL A 702 -9.77 -8.86 -26.74
N LEU A 703 -10.90 -8.53 -26.13
CA LEU A 703 -11.39 -9.17 -24.91
C LEU A 703 -12.41 -10.25 -25.23
N LYS A 704 -12.35 -11.38 -24.51
CA LYS A 704 -13.40 -12.40 -24.58
C LYS A 704 -14.71 -11.86 -23.97
N THR A 705 -15.84 -12.17 -24.58
CA THR A 705 -17.15 -11.96 -23.97
C THR A 705 -17.22 -12.80 -22.68
N PRO A 706 -17.69 -12.24 -21.54
CA PRO A 706 -17.91 -13.05 -20.35
C PRO A 706 -18.86 -14.20 -20.69
N CYS A 707 -18.50 -15.43 -20.31
CA CYS A 707 -19.35 -16.61 -20.46
C CYS A 707 -20.60 -16.52 -19.59
#